data_AF-A0A9D9HM84-F1
#
_entry.id   AF-A0A9D9HM84-F1
#
_cell.length_a   1.000
_cell.length_b   1.000
_cell.length_c   1.000
_cell.angle_alpha   90.00
_cell.angle_beta   90.00
_cell.angle_gamma   90.00
#
_symmetry.space_group_name_H-M   'P 1'
#
loop_
_entity.id
_entity.type
_entity.pdbx_description
1 polymer ?
#
loop_
_entity_poly.entity_id
_entity_poly.type
_entity_poly.pdbx_seq_one_letter_code
_entity_poly.pdbx_strand_id
1 'polypeptide(L)'
;MIHDVESSRIAGLKFLLPVMLIFWCFSAGAQPSCWHTVPLPHEIVLEEDQAPFRLLSSTPVLYEGEGEDMLRNAAFLAGYIEEMFGFTPRIEAVSASSGQGSRKTSGDVAVQSPAILLRTDVEVKLPQEGYVIEASSDGVVVTAADPAGIFYGIQTLRKALYAASASEVDYACLPAAVVKDAPEFSYRGAHFDVSRHFFTVDQVKEYIDMMALHNMNRLHWHLTDDQGWRVEIDRYPKLTSVGSMREETLVGHLNDRPQVYDGKPYGGFYTKDQIRDIVRYAAERYVTIVPEIDLPGHMQAALAAYPELGCTGGPYKVWTKWGVSDDVLCAGKPEVLEFLDNVFLEIMDLFPSEYIHIGGDECPKTRWEACPLCQKKAAELGLTDDPSSTKEQKLQSYVMKHVAAFLKGYGRKVIGWDEILEGDAADGATVMSWRGESGGIRAARLGHDVVMTPNSYMYFDFCQGKDASREPLSIGGYIPVESVYMYSPVPKALKGKDRRHIIGVQANLWTEYITDFAHAQYMVLPRWAALAENQWNPSQDKDYKAFLDRLQYLVGLYGLLGYNYAGHVFGVEASFAPDYRKGAVMATLETMGQCPLRYTLDGSLPDTSSALYDGPVEIRRNAVLTAAAFRDGKAGEPVREEISFSLATARPVTLSAAPSERYTLDGAVMLTDGLKGGDVYGSGRWIGFEGIPMEAVIDLGEPKEISSVSLGVCVNTADGVFDARRIEVYVSDNGRRYTEVASEDYPAIASETRGVRRHFISFIPVKARYLKVRAEAEQSIPSWSWLSGSSAFLFVDEIEAGAALRADVPQVRYTGRVLRTEDGSVSYDWSGTYLTTVLKGERLDARIASEGECWFNVIVDGKPAGKFSIADTDTVVTLFPCSGDALCVRDVPCSSGEAQCEGCAPCGSRAGGSHTIMLQKRTEGEYGRATVKGFILPSGSTLSAEENIPSRHIEFIGNSLTCGYGTEGLDRDEPFKLSTENCNLTYATIIARYFDADYTLVSHSGQGAVRNYGDSLTVSSINMGDRMMRLFDADTVLVDKDSLHIPDLVVINLGTNDFSLPPFPSEEEFTEGYCRILEQIASLYGDVPVLCVCPPTTGDPLDRYLNAAKEKMGKDNIYVIILTKGLYNTTTDLGSSWHPNYSGQRKMAMGLIPYISTITGWEMPAGRCIR
;
A
#
# COMPACT_ATOMS: atom_id res chain seq x y z
N MET A 1 44.81 30.97 -35.97
CA MET A 1 45.04 30.19 -37.19
C MET A 1 43.72 29.47 -37.48
N ILE A 2 42.73 30.13 -38.10
CA ILE A 2 42.58 30.50 -39.53
C ILE A 2 42.70 29.27 -40.45
N HIS A 3 41.53 28.78 -40.88
CA HIS A 3 41.12 28.28 -42.21
C HIS A 3 39.97 27.28 -42.05
N ASP A 4 38.91 27.24 -42.83
CA ASP A 4 38.17 28.23 -43.61
C ASP A 4 36.84 27.54 -43.97
N VAL A 5 35.77 28.32 -44.00
CA VAL A 5 34.42 27.94 -44.43
C VAL A 5 34.28 28.48 -45.85
N GLU A 6 33.90 27.67 -46.86
CA GLU A 6 33.19 28.22 -48.02
C GLU A 6 32.45 27.19 -48.91
N SER A 7 31.37 27.69 -49.52
CA SER A 7 30.37 27.08 -50.42
C SER A 7 29.19 26.35 -49.73
N SER A 8 27.92 26.71 -49.92
CA SER A 8 27.28 27.79 -50.68
C SER A 8 25.80 27.89 -50.25
N ARG A 9 25.29 29.12 -50.19
CA ARG A 9 23.94 29.52 -49.79
C ARG A 9 23.20 30.07 -51.04
N ILE A 10 21.86 29.93 -51.04
CA ILE A 10 20.83 30.76 -51.72
C ILE A 10 20.09 30.18 -52.95
N ALA A 11 18.89 29.68 -52.64
CA ALA A 11 17.54 30.06 -53.12
C ALA A 11 17.15 30.01 -54.62
N GLY A 12 16.01 29.34 -54.86
CA GLY A 12 15.23 29.40 -56.10
C GLY A 12 13.85 28.78 -55.94
N LEU A 13 12.93 29.54 -55.34
CA LEU A 13 11.50 29.31 -55.22
C LEU A 13 10.84 28.97 -56.59
N LYS A 14 10.09 27.86 -56.71
CA LYS A 14 8.93 27.72 -57.63
C LYS A 14 8.07 26.48 -57.30
N PHE A 15 6.96 26.76 -56.63
CA PHE A 15 5.73 25.97 -56.58
C PHE A 15 5.09 25.89 -57.97
N LEU A 16 4.54 24.72 -58.33
CA LEU A 16 3.26 24.54 -59.04
C LEU A 16 2.94 23.02 -59.16
N LEU A 17 2.06 22.53 -58.29
CA LEU A 17 1.16 21.39 -58.57
C LEU A 17 0.17 21.82 -59.70
N PRO A 18 -0.55 20.93 -60.45
CA PRO A 18 -1.05 19.63 -59.98
C PRO A 18 -1.28 18.49 -61.03
N VAL A 19 -1.70 17.31 -60.51
CA VAL A 19 -2.67 16.35 -61.10
C VAL A 19 -2.24 15.38 -62.23
N MET A 20 -2.67 14.11 -62.05
CA MET A 20 -2.83 12.99 -63.00
C MET A 20 -1.63 12.06 -63.26
N LEU A 21 -1.48 11.05 -62.39
CA LEU A 21 -1.45 9.60 -62.71
C LEU A 21 -0.99 8.80 -61.48
N ILE A 22 -1.81 8.83 -60.42
CA ILE A 22 -1.77 7.82 -59.34
C ILE A 22 -3.07 7.03 -59.51
N PHE A 23 -2.97 5.92 -60.23
CA PHE A 23 -3.90 4.81 -60.12
C PHE A 23 -3.15 3.60 -60.69
N TRP A 24 -2.53 2.83 -59.81
CA TRP A 24 -2.61 1.36 -59.77
C TRP A 24 -1.79 0.82 -58.57
N CYS A 25 -2.53 0.30 -57.60
CA CYS A 25 -2.16 -0.63 -56.53
C CYS A 25 -0.97 -0.28 -55.60
N PHE A 26 -1.20 0.67 -54.69
CA PHE A 26 -0.73 0.51 -53.30
C PHE A 26 -1.90 -0.10 -52.50
N SER A 27 -1.86 -1.42 -52.25
CA SER A 27 -2.58 -2.00 -51.13
C SER A 27 -1.76 -1.72 -49.87
N ALA A 28 -2.36 -0.96 -48.95
CA ALA A 28 -1.84 -0.69 -47.63
C ALA A 28 -1.67 -1.99 -46.82
N GLY A 29 -0.63 -2.05 -45.98
CA GLY A 29 -0.82 -2.55 -44.60
C GLY A 29 -0.19 -3.86 -44.11
N ALA A 30 0.73 -4.55 -44.79
CA ALA A 30 1.43 -5.68 -44.15
C ALA A 30 2.70 -5.17 -43.42
N GLN A 31 2.74 -5.23 -42.08
CA GLN A 31 3.89 -4.78 -41.28
C GLN A 31 5.02 -5.84 -41.23
N PRO A 32 6.29 -5.47 -41.53
CA PRO A 32 7.47 -6.33 -41.37
C PRO A 32 7.72 -6.86 -39.94
N SER A 33 7.06 -6.30 -38.93
CA SER A 33 7.31 -6.53 -37.51
C SER A 33 6.68 -7.81 -36.94
N CYS A 34 5.71 -8.45 -37.60
CA CYS A 34 4.96 -9.57 -36.97
C CYS A 34 5.82 -10.81 -36.68
N TRP A 35 6.92 -11.02 -37.42
CA TRP A 35 7.88 -12.09 -37.16
C TRP A 35 8.80 -11.81 -35.96
N HIS A 36 8.83 -10.57 -35.49
CA HIS A 36 9.56 -10.19 -34.28
C HIS A 36 8.69 -10.50 -33.06
N THR A 37 8.64 -11.78 -32.68
CA THR A 37 7.86 -12.27 -31.53
C THR A 37 8.64 -12.16 -30.21
N VAL A 38 8.01 -12.54 -29.09
CA VAL A 38 8.69 -12.80 -27.81
C VAL A 38 8.59 -14.30 -27.48
N PRO A 39 9.69 -15.02 -27.25
CA PRO A 39 11.07 -14.56 -27.43
C PRO A 39 11.39 -14.21 -28.88
N LEU A 40 12.41 -13.35 -29.08
CA LEU A 40 12.89 -12.96 -30.40
C LEU A 40 13.65 -14.12 -31.10
N PRO A 41 13.20 -14.57 -32.28
CA PRO A 41 13.91 -15.59 -33.05
C PRO A 41 15.34 -15.17 -33.42
N HIS A 42 16.27 -16.14 -33.48
CA HIS A 42 17.69 -15.86 -33.76
C HIS A 42 17.96 -15.24 -35.14
N GLU A 43 17.29 -15.72 -36.18
CA GLU A 43 17.46 -15.23 -37.55
C GLU A 43 16.09 -15.07 -38.22
N ILE A 44 15.81 -13.86 -38.72
CA ILE A 44 14.64 -13.54 -39.53
C ILE A 44 15.13 -12.89 -40.83
N VAL A 45 14.83 -13.50 -41.96
CA VAL A 45 15.14 -12.97 -43.30
C VAL A 45 13.83 -12.71 -44.02
N LEU A 46 13.49 -11.43 -44.21
CA LEU A 46 12.31 -11.03 -44.96
C LEU A 46 12.56 -11.10 -46.46
N GLU A 47 11.57 -11.57 -47.21
CA GLU A 47 11.59 -11.60 -48.67
C GLU A 47 10.64 -10.52 -49.23
N GLU A 48 11.07 -9.26 -49.17
CA GLU A 48 10.25 -8.08 -49.47
C GLU A 48 9.63 -8.05 -50.88
N ASP A 49 10.24 -8.76 -51.84
CA ASP A 49 9.76 -8.86 -53.23
C ASP A 49 8.70 -9.97 -53.42
N GLN A 50 8.42 -10.78 -52.40
CA GLN A 50 7.43 -11.87 -52.46
C GLN A 50 6.09 -11.47 -51.84
N ALA A 51 5.00 -12.03 -52.37
CA ALA A 51 3.67 -11.79 -51.84
C ALA A 51 3.48 -12.48 -50.47
N PRO A 52 2.75 -11.86 -49.52
CA PRO A 52 2.53 -12.43 -48.19
C PRO A 52 1.64 -13.67 -48.24
N PHE A 53 1.81 -14.55 -47.26
CA PHE A 53 0.89 -15.63 -46.98
C PHE A 53 -0.40 -15.09 -46.37
N ARG A 54 -1.55 -15.63 -46.80
CA ARG A 54 -2.88 -15.28 -46.25
C ARG A 54 -3.49 -16.50 -45.58
N LEU A 55 -3.81 -16.36 -44.29
CA LEU A 55 -4.52 -17.39 -43.55
C LEU A 55 -6.04 -17.26 -43.83
N LEU A 56 -6.62 -18.25 -44.50
CA LEU A 56 -8.05 -18.31 -44.81
C LEU A 56 -8.72 -19.47 -44.06
N SER A 57 -10.05 -19.43 -43.91
CA SER A 57 -10.81 -20.55 -43.32
C SER A 57 -10.73 -21.86 -44.10
N SER A 58 -10.31 -21.79 -45.38
CA SER A 58 -10.05 -22.95 -46.22
C SER A 58 -8.60 -23.45 -46.19
N THR A 59 -7.68 -22.75 -45.51
CA THR A 59 -6.27 -23.15 -45.40
C THR A 59 -6.15 -24.40 -44.52
N PRO A 60 -5.66 -25.54 -45.04
CA PRO A 60 -5.48 -26.74 -44.22
C PRO A 60 -4.15 -26.69 -43.44
N VAL A 61 -4.12 -27.40 -42.31
CA VAL A 61 -2.90 -27.76 -41.59
C VAL A 61 -2.52 -29.19 -41.98
N LEU A 62 -1.39 -29.34 -42.64
CA LEU A 62 -0.84 -30.60 -43.08
C LEU A 62 0.29 -31.04 -42.14
N TYR A 63 0.45 -32.35 -41.94
CA TYR A 63 1.60 -32.87 -41.19
C TYR A 63 2.23 -34.10 -41.85
N GLU A 64 3.56 -34.15 -41.81
CA GLU A 64 4.39 -35.28 -42.23
C GLU A 64 5.06 -35.92 -40.99
N GLY A 65 5.10 -37.26 -40.97
CA GLY A 65 5.75 -38.05 -39.92
C GLY A 65 4.86 -39.18 -39.39
N GLU A 66 5.49 -40.25 -38.88
CA GLU A 66 4.80 -41.36 -38.22
C GLU A 66 4.72 -41.10 -36.70
N GLY A 67 3.52 -41.21 -36.11
CA GLY A 67 3.30 -41.11 -34.66
C GLY A 67 2.23 -40.11 -34.21
N GLU A 68 1.77 -40.23 -32.96
CA GLU A 68 0.71 -39.40 -32.38
C GLU A 68 1.15 -37.95 -32.10
N ASP A 69 2.45 -37.71 -31.90
CA ASP A 69 3.00 -36.39 -31.55
C ASP A 69 2.78 -35.35 -32.66
N MET A 70 2.97 -35.71 -33.93
CA MET A 70 2.78 -34.78 -35.04
C MET A 70 1.31 -34.45 -35.28
N LEU A 71 0.42 -35.43 -35.09
CA LEU A 71 -1.03 -35.19 -35.10
C LEU A 71 -1.42 -34.25 -33.94
N ARG A 72 -0.87 -34.46 -32.74
CA ARG A 72 -1.09 -33.58 -31.59
C ARG A 72 -0.61 -32.15 -31.86
N ASN A 73 0.57 -31.97 -32.43
CA ASN A 73 1.09 -30.66 -32.82
C ASN A 73 0.21 -29.97 -33.87
N ALA A 74 -0.24 -30.71 -34.89
CA ALA A 74 -1.19 -30.18 -35.87
C ALA A 74 -2.51 -29.74 -35.22
N ALA A 75 -3.01 -30.52 -34.24
CA ALA A 75 -4.20 -30.19 -33.47
C ALA A 75 -4.01 -28.95 -32.59
N PHE A 76 -2.84 -28.77 -31.96
CA PHE A 76 -2.52 -27.53 -31.24
C PHE A 76 -2.56 -26.31 -32.14
N LEU A 77 -1.90 -26.35 -33.30
CA LEU A 77 -1.93 -25.23 -34.24
C LEU A 77 -3.35 -24.90 -34.71
N ALA A 78 -4.15 -25.92 -35.06
CA ALA A 78 -5.54 -25.74 -35.45
C ALA A 78 -6.38 -25.11 -34.32
N GLY A 79 -6.20 -25.57 -33.09
CA GLY A 79 -6.88 -25.02 -31.91
C GLY A 79 -6.49 -23.56 -31.62
N TYR A 80 -5.20 -23.22 -31.74
CA TYR A 80 -4.76 -21.83 -31.60
C TYR A 80 -5.33 -20.92 -32.70
N ILE A 81 -5.47 -21.42 -33.93
CA ILE A 81 -6.12 -20.67 -35.02
C ILE A 81 -7.62 -20.49 -34.71
N GLU A 82 -8.30 -21.51 -34.18
CA GLU A 82 -9.70 -21.40 -33.78
C GLU A 82 -9.91 -20.36 -32.67
N GLU A 83 -9.03 -20.35 -31.67
CA GLU A 83 -9.06 -19.40 -30.56
C GLU A 83 -8.86 -17.95 -31.02
N MET A 84 -7.95 -17.72 -31.99
CA MET A 84 -7.64 -16.38 -32.51
C MET A 84 -8.62 -15.89 -33.58
N PHE A 85 -9.16 -16.78 -34.41
CA PHE A 85 -9.89 -16.41 -35.63
C PHE A 85 -11.30 -17.00 -35.74
N GLY A 86 -11.72 -17.85 -34.80
CA GLY A 86 -13.07 -18.41 -34.74
C GLY A 86 -13.39 -19.49 -35.77
N PHE A 87 -12.38 -20.05 -36.46
CA PHE A 87 -12.54 -21.18 -37.36
C PHE A 87 -11.46 -22.24 -37.13
N THR A 88 -11.82 -23.51 -37.29
CA THR A 88 -10.88 -24.64 -37.16
C THR A 88 -10.38 -25.09 -38.54
N PRO A 89 -9.07 -24.99 -38.84
CA PRO A 89 -8.48 -25.58 -40.03
C PRO A 89 -8.73 -27.08 -40.13
N ARG A 90 -8.86 -27.61 -41.35
CA ARG A 90 -8.81 -29.07 -41.56
C ARG A 90 -7.40 -29.58 -41.33
N ILE A 91 -7.28 -30.70 -40.63
CA ILE A 91 -6.02 -31.39 -40.40
C ILE A 91 -5.92 -32.60 -41.31
N GLU A 92 -4.84 -32.72 -42.09
CA GLU A 92 -4.64 -33.83 -43.03
C GLU A 92 -3.20 -34.38 -42.93
N ALA A 93 -3.08 -35.71 -42.90
CA ALA A 93 -1.79 -36.38 -42.97
C ALA A 93 -1.31 -36.48 -44.43
N VAL A 94 -0.03 -36.21 -44.66
CA VAL A 94 0.59 -36.32 -45.99
C VAL A 94 1.78 -37.29 -45.96
N SER A 95 1.98 -38.06 -47.04
CA SER A 95 3.08 -39.02 -47.13
C SER A 95 4.36 -38.33 -47.63
N ALA A 96 5.49 -38.58 -46.95
CA ALA A 96 6.80 -38.17 -47.41
C ALA A 96 7.07 -38.82 -48.78
N SER A 97 7.09 -38.02 -49.85
CA SER A 97 7.42 -38.53 -51.18
C SER A 97 8.87 -38.99 -51.18
N SER A 98 9.09 -40.31 -51.32
CA SER A 98 10.40 -40.91 -51.48
C SER A 98 11.03 -40.46 -52.81
N GLY A 99 12.15 -39.75 -52.74
CA GLY A 99 12.86 -39.33 -53.96
C GLY A 99 14.18 -38.62 -53.72
N GLN A 100 15.27 -39.40 -53.65
CA GLN A 100 16.66 -38.95 -53.78
C GLN A 100 16.84 -37.92 -54.92
N GLY A 101 17.42 -36.76 -54.57
CA GLY A 101 18.27 -35.96 -55.44
C GLY A 101 17.69 -35.47 -56.76
N SER A 102 17.05 -34.29 -56.76
CA SER A 102 17.45 -33.22 -57.68
C SER A 102 16.82 -31.89 -57.29
N ARG A 103 17.65 -30.85 -57.29
CA ARG A 103 17.23 -29.47 -57.53
C ARG A 103 16.54 -29.46 -58.90
N LYS A 104 15.22 -29.33 -58.96
CA LYS A 104 14.48 -28.72 -60.10
C LYS A 104 12.97 -28.59 -59.81
N THR A 105 12.56 -27.32 -59.72
CA THR A 105 11.42 -26.69 -60.41
C THR A 105 10.16 -27.54 -60.63
N SER A 106 9.05 -27.06 -60.03
CA SER A 106 7.67 -27.20 -60.50
C SER A 106 7.15 -28.62 -60.74
N GLY A 107 6.29 -29.11 -59.83
CA GLY A 107 5.32 -30.16 -60.11
C GLY A 107 5.31 -31.32 -59.12
N ASP A 108 4.20 -31.41 -58.38
CA ASP A 108 3.57 -32.59 -57.78
C ASP A 108 4.04 -33.11 -56.40
N VAL A 109 3.69 -32.36 -55.36
CA VAL A 109 2.47 -32.68 -54.57
C VAL A 109 1.54 -31.49 -54.74
N ALA A 110 0.52 -31.62 -55.58
CA ALA A 110 -0.42 -30.54 -55.81
C ALA A 110 -1.36 -30.38 -54.60
N VAL A 111 -0.93 -29.66 -53.57
CA VAL A 111 -1.88 -28.98 -52.70
C VAL A 111 -2.48 -27.88 -53.56
N GLN A 112 -3.73 -28.04 -53.99
CA GLN A 112 -4.39 -27.10 -54.92
C GLN A 112 -4.65 -25.69 -54.31
N SER A 113 -4.25 -25.46 -53.05
CA SER A 113 -4.44 -24.23 -52.27
C SER A 113 -3.26 -24.03 -51.30
N PRO A 114 -2.93 -22.79 -50.89
CA PRO A 114 -1.93 -22.53 -49.85
C PRO A 114 -2.26 -23.24 -48.53
N ALA A 115 -1.27 -23.86 -47.90
CA ALA A 115 -1.40 -24.65 -46.68
C ALA A 115 -0.30 -24.36 -45.65
N ILE A 116 -0.50 -24.78 -44.40
CA ILE A 116 0.56 -24.82 -43.37
C ILE A 116 1.03 -26.26 -43.21
N LEU A 117 2.28 -26.55 -43.51
CA LEU A 117 2.87 -27.89 -43.45
C LEU A 117 3.85 -28.02 -42.27
N LEU A 118 3.60 -29.01 -41.41
CA LEU A 118 4.48 -29.38 -40.31
C LEU A 118 5.27 -30.64 -40.69
N ARG A 119 6.61 -30.56 -40.71
CA ARG A 119 7.46 -31.68 -41.15
C ARG A 119 8.62 -31.91 -40.20
N THR A 120 8.76 -33.15 -39.73
CA THR A 120 10.01 -33.60 -39.10
C THR A 120 10.97 -34.11 -40.17
N ASP A 121 12.20 -33.56 -40.18
CA ASP A 121 13.26 -33.99 -41.08
C ASP A 121 14.57 -34.18 -40.28
N VAL A 122 14.92 -35.43 -40.05
CA VAL A 122 16.12 -35.82 -39.30
C VAL A 122 17.42 -35.58 -40.08
N GLU A 123 17.36 -35.37 -41.40
CA GLU A 123 18.54 -35.04 -42.20
C GLU A 123 18.89 -33.54 -42.12
N VAL A 124 17.92 -32.70 -41.72
CA VAL A 124 18.13 -31.28 -41.46
C VAL A 124 18.92 -31.14 -40.15
N LYS A 125 20.16 -30.65 -40.26
CA LYS A 125 21.09 -30.46 -39.13
C LYS A 125 20.72 -29.25 -38.27
N LEU A 126 19.59 -29.33 -37.56
CA LEU A 126 19.18 -28.33 -36.56
C LEU A 126 19.57 -28.79 -35.15
N PRO A 127 19.83 -27.86 -34.21
CA PRO A 127 19.89 -28.17 -32.79
C PRO A 127 18.58 -28.81 -32.30
N GLN A 128 18.63 -29.55 -31.19
CA GLN A 128 17.44 -30.06 -30.51
C GLN A 128 16.50 -28.89 -30.15
N GLU A 129 15.18 -29.09 -30.28
CA GLU A 129 14.16 -28.04 -30.12
C GLU A 129 14.24 -26.90 -31.16
N GLY A 130 15.16 -26.98 -32.13
CA GLY A 130 15.33 -25.99 -33.20
C GLY A 130 14.39 -26.22 -34.39
N TYR A 131 14.03 -25.14 -35.07
CA TYR A 131 13.09 -25.15 -36.19
C TYR A 131 13.43 -24.10 -37.25
N VAL A 132 12.88 -24.30 -38.45
CA VAL A 132 12.88 -23.35 -39.56
C VAL A 132 11.44 -23.14 -40.04
N ILE A 133 11.04 -21.89 -40.22
CA ILE A 133 9.76 -21.51 -40.82
C ILE A 133 10.06 -20.85 -42.16
N GLU A 134 9.48 -21.37 -43.24
CA GLU A 134 9.51 -20.76 -44.57
C GLU A 134 8.09 -20.33 -44.93
N ALA A 135 7.86 -19.03 -45.06
CA ALA A 135 6.56 -18.45 -45.39
C ALA A 135 6.60 -17.75 -46.76
N SER A 136 5.63 -18.04 -47.62
CA SER A 136 5.45 -17.41 -48.94
C SER A 136 3.96 -17.38 -49.31
N SER A 137 3.61 -16.79 -50.45
CA SER A 137 2.24 -16.83 -50.97
C SER A 137 1.70 -18.25 -51.22
N ASP A 138 2.58 -19.23 -51.42
CA ASP A 138 2.22 -20.62 -51.71
C ASP A 138 1.95 -21.45 -50.44
N GLY A 139 2.33 -20.95 -49.26
CA GLY A 139 2.14 -21.65 -47.99
C GLY A 139 3.16 -21.29 -46.91
N VAL A 140 3.03 -21.97 -45.77
CA VAL A 140 3.98 -21.93 -44.65
C VAL A 140 4.49 -23.34 -44.38
N VAL A 141 5.80 -23.54 -44.29
CA VAL A 141 6.42 -24.83 -43.93
C VAL A 141 7.21 -24.67 -42.64
N VAL A 142 6.90 -25.47 -41.64
CA VAL A 142 7.65 -25.57 -40.37
C VAL A 142 8.43 -26.89 -40.38
N THR A 143 9.75 -26.80 -40.37
CA THR A 143 10.65 -27.96 -40.37
C THR A 143 11.45 -28.01 -39.08
N ALA A 144 11.56 -29.17 -38.45
CA ALA A 144 12.39 -29.39 -37.26
C ALA A 144 12.97 -30.82 -37.24
N ALA A 145 14.02 -31.03 -36.44
CA ALA A 145 14.62 -32.35 -36.26
C ALA A 145 13.83 -33.26 -35.30
N ASP A 146 12.98 -32.67 -34.45
CA ASP A 146 12.19 -33.36 -33.45
C ASP A 146 10.80 -32.71 -33.24
N PRO A 147 9.82 -33.44 -32.66
CA PRO A 147 8.48 -32.89 -32.45
C PRO A 147 8.40 -31.67 -31.51
N ALA A 148 9.34 -31.49 -30.58
CA ALA A 148 9.35 -30.30 -29.71
C ALA A 148 9.76 -29.05 -30.51
N GLY A 149 10.72 -29.18 -31.43
CA GLY A 149 11.07 -28.12 -32.37
C GLY A 149 9.88 -27.69 -33.24
N ILE A 150 9.06 -28.63 -33.72
CA ILE A 150 7.80 -28.31 -34.42
C ILE A 150 6.86 -27.52 -33.51
N PHE A 151 6.70 -27.95 -32.26
CA PHE A 151 5.84 -27.27 -31.30
C PHE A 151 6.29 -25.83 -31.02
N TYR A 152 7.59 -25.58 -30.85
CA TYR A 152 8.09 -24.21 -30.69
C TYR A 152 7.95 -23.36 -31.96
N GLY A 153 8.11 -23.96 -33.15
CA GLY A 153 7.77 -23.31 -34.42
C GLY A 153 6.30 -22.92 -34.51
N ILE A 154 5.39 -23.77 -34.02
CA ILE A 154 3.96 -23.45 -33.88
C ILE A 154 3.75 -22.29 -32.90
N GLN A 155 4.45 -22.23 -31.77
CA GLN A 155 4.34 -21.11 -30.83
C GLN A 155 4.81 -19.79 -31.44
N THR A 156 5.83 -19.81 -32.31
CA THR A 156 6.25 -18.62 -33.07
C THR A 156 5.19 -18.21 -34.10
N LEU A 157 4.63 -19.17 -34.85
CA LEU A 157 3.52 -18.90 -35.76
C LEU A 157 2.29 -18.35 -35.03
N ARG A 158 1.93 -18.89 -33.87
CA ARG A 158 0.80 -18.42 -33.05
C ARG A 158 0.96 -16.93 -32.73
N LYS A 159 2.11 -16.55 -32.19
CA LYS A 159 2.44 -15.16 -31.82
C LYS A 159 2.50 -14.23 -33.04
N ALA A 160 3.10 -14.70 -34.14
CA ALA A 160 3.21 -13.92 -35.37
C ALA A 160 1.86 -13.70 -36.07
N LEU A 161 1.00 -14.72 -36.10
CA LEU A 161 -0.36 -14.64 -36.67
C LEU A 161 -1.22 -13.63 -35.89
N TYR A 162 -1.15 -13.66 -34.55
CA TYR A 162 -1.86 -12.69 -33.72
C TYR A 162 -1.36 -11.25 -33.97
N ALA A 163 -0.04 -11.05 -34.03
CA ALA A 163 0.52 -9.73 -34.33
C ALA A 163 0.10 -9.23 -35.73
N ALA A 164 0.03 -10.12 -36.72
CA ALA A 164 -0.40 -9.78 -38.08
C ALA A 164 -1.89 -9.40 -38.16
N SER A 165 -2.76 -9.99 -37.34
CA SER A 165 -4.21 -9.72 -37.37
C SER A 165 -4.64 -8.42 -36.68
N ALA A 166 -3.78 -7.82 -35.86
CA ALA A 166 -4.04 -6.53 -35.22
C ALA A 166 -4.29 -5.37 -36.20
N SER A 167 -4.08 -5.58 -37.50
CA SER A 167 -4.24 -4.59 -38.58
C SER A 167 -5.41 -4.86 -39.54
N GLU A 168 -5.92 -6.10 -39.63
CA GLU A 168 -7.05 -6.48 -40.50
C GLU A 168 -7.97 -7.49 -39.78
N VAL A 169 -9.27 -7.17 -39.70
CA VAL A 169 -10.24 -7.91 -38.85
C VAL A 169 -10.70 -9.24 -39.46
N ASP A 170 -10.49 -9.46 -40.77
CA ASP A 170 -11.07 -10.60 -41.50
C ASP A 170 -10.08 -11.75 -41.80
N TYR A 171 -8.76 -11.49 -41.84
CA TYR A 171 -7.72 -12.51 -42.08
C TYR A 171 -6.31 -12.02 -41.68
N ALA A 172 -5.42 -12.93 -41.26
CA ALA A 172 -4.01 -12.61 -40.99
C ALA A 172 -3.15 -12.69 -42.26
N CYS A 173 -2.29 -11.67 -42.46
CA CYS A 173 -1.29 -11.65 -43.54
C CYS A 173 0.12 -11.73 -42.97
N LEU A 174 0.82 -12.85 -43.22
CA LEU A 174 2.22 -13.01 -42.83
C LEU A 174 3.13 -12.61 -44.01
N PRO A 175 4.05 -11.63 -43.84
CA PRO A 175 5.08 -11.32 -44.83
C PRO A 175 5.90 -12.57 -45.19
N ALA A 176 6.30 -12.68 -46.46
CA ALA A 176 7.18 -13.75 -46.88
C ALA A 176 8.53 -13.66 -46.14
N ALA A 177 8.98 -14.76 -45.55
CA ALA A 177 10.15 -14.79 -44.69
C ALA A 177 10.71 -16.20 -44.50
N VAL A 178 11.99 -16.26 -44.14
CA VAL A 178 12.63 -17.45 -43.57
C VAL A 178 13.04 -17.11 -42.14
N VAL A 179 12.51 -17.87 -41.18
CA VAL A 179 12.85 -17.76 -39.75
C VAL A 179 13.63 -19.01 -39.35
N LYS A 180 14.82 -18.85 -38.76
CA LYS A 180 15.61 -19.96 -38.21
C LYS A 180 15.86 -19.70 -36.75
N ASP A 181 15.58 -20.70 -35.92
CA ASP A 181 15.58 -20.50 -34.48
C ASP A 181 15.87 -21.79 -33.71
N ALA A 182 16.46 -21.63 -32.52
CA ALA A 182 16.75 -22.69 -31.56
C ALA A 182 17.05 -22.07 -30.20
N PRO A 183 16.81 -22.74 -29.07
CA PRO A 183 17.11 -22.18 -27.76
C PRO A 183 18.62 -22.19 -27.44
N GLU A 184 19.12 -21.13 -26.76
CA GLU A 184 20.49 -21.11 -26.18
C GLU A 184 20.61 -22.12 -25.02
N PHE A 185 19.59 -22.20 -24.16
CA PHE A 185 19.60 -23.05 -22.98
C PHE A 185 18.64 -24.23 -23.10
N SER A 186 19.09 -25.42 -22.72
CA SER A 186 18.25 -26.62 -22.64
C SER A 186 17.30 -26.61 -21.45
N TYR A 187 17.61 -25.85 -20.39
CA TYR A 187 16.76 -25.69 -19.21
C TYR A 187 16.15 -24.28 -19.21
N ARG A 188 14.85 -24.18 -19.49
CA ARG A 188 14.09 -22.92 -19.51
C ARG A 188 12.95 -23.04 -18.53
N GLY A 189 13.24 -22.71 -17.27
CA GLY A 189 12.39 -23.06 -16.13
C GLY A 189 11.47 -21.96 -15.63
N ALA A 190 10.36 -22.39 -15.06
CA ALA A 190 9.55 -21.61 -14.14
C ALA A 190 9.30 -22.48 -12.90
N HIS A 191 9.46 -21.89 -11.72
CA HIS A 191 9.13 -22.54 -10.46
C HIS A 191 7.72 -22.15 -10.00
N PHE A 192 7.05 -23.08 -9.32
CA PHE A 192 5.76 -22.84 -8.71
C PHE A 192 5.66 -23.51 -7.34
N ASP A 193 5.62 -22.69 -6.30
CA ASP A 193 5.31 -23.10 -4.93
C ASP A 193 3.80 -23.32 -4.79
N VAL A 194 3.44 -24.57 -4.46
CA VAL A 194 2.05 -24.95 -4.15
C VAL A 194 1.90 -25.39 -2.70
N SER A 195 2.96 -25.21 -1.90
CA SER A 195 3.02 -25.53 -0.49
C SER A 195 2.48 -24.39 0.36
N ARG A 196 2.98 -23.15 0.20
CA ARG A 196 2.53 -22.02 1.03
C ARG A 196 1.08 -21.68 0.75
N HIS A 197 0.67 -21.62 -0.52
CA HIS A 197 -0.73 -21.67 -0.94
C HIS A 197 -0.95 -22.75 -2.00
N PHE A 198 -2.07 -23.47 -1.91
CA PHE A 198 -2.40 -24.58 -2.80
C PHE A 198 -3.15 -24.11 -4.04
N PHE A 199 -2.77 -24.66 -5.20
CA PHE A 199 -3.42 -24.38 -6.50
C PHE A 199 -4.00 -25.67 -7.08
N THR A 200 -5.17 -25.56 -7.73
CA THR A 200 -5.88 -26.73 -8.25
C THR A 200 -5.18 -27.35 -9.47
N VAL A 201 -5.59 -28.58 -9.82
CA VAL A 201 -5.09 -29.27 -11.03
C VAL A 201 -5.25 -28.41 -12.29
N ASP A 202 -6.41 -27.78 -12.46
CA ASP A 202 -6.69 -26.95 -13.63
C ASP A 202 -5.82 -25.68 -13.65
N GLN A 203 -5.57 -25.06 -12.50
CA GLN A 203 -4.68 -23.91 -12.37
C GLN A 203 -3.23 -24.28 -12.71
N VAL A 204 -2.75 -25.45 -12.27
CA VAL A 204 -1.40 -25.93 -12.64
C VAL A 204 -1.32 -26.21 -14.15
N LYS A 205 -2.37 -26.77 -14.76
CA LYS A 205 -2.44 -26.96 -16.22
C LYS A 205 -2.42 -25.62 -16.97
N GLU A 206 -3.17 -24.63 -16.51
CA GLU A 206 -3.16 -23.28 -17.10
C GLU A 206 -1.77 -22.62 -16.95
N TYR A 207 -1.08 -22.85 -15.82
CA TYR A 207 0.31 -22.42 -15.63
C TYR A 207 1.26 -23.04 -16.67
N ILE A 208 1.06 -24.33 -17.01
CA ILE A 208 1.80 -25.02 -18.07
C ILE A 208 1.44 -24.46 -19.46
N ASP A 209 0.19 -24.09 -19.72
CA ASP A 209 -0.20 -23.44 -20.97
C ASP A 209 0.49 -22.07 -21.14
N MET A 210 0.56 -21.29 -20.05
CA MET A 210 1.32 -20.03 -20.03
C MET A 210 2.81 -20.28 -20.30
N MET A 211 3.42 -21.29 -19.69
CA MET A 211 4.82 -21.66 -19.96
C MET A 211 5.05 -22.03 -21.43
N ALA A 212 4.15 -22.82 -22.02
CA ALA A 212 4.24 -23.25 -23.42
C ALA A 212 4.18 -22.06 -24.39
N LEU A 213 3.32 -21.06 -24.12
CA LEU A 213 3.26 -19.81 -24.90
C LEU A 213 4.61 -19.06 -24.91
N HIS A 214 5.37 -19.17 -23.84
CA HIS A 214 6.68 -18.55 -23.64
C HIS A 214 7.86 -19.43 -24.03
N ASN A 215 7.61 -20.58 -24.65
CA ASN A 215 8.62 -21.56 -25.05
C ASN A 215 9.46 -22.13 -23.87
N MET A 216 8.93 -22.09 -22.65
CA MET A 216 9.55 -22.69 -21.46
C MET A 216 9.36 -24.22 -21.48
N ASN A 217 10.27 -24.97 -20.86
CA ASN A 217 10.28 -26.43 -20.95
C ASN A 217 10.52 -27.16 -19.62
N ARG A 218 10.66 -26.45 -18.50
CA ARG A 218 10.82 -27.04 -17.17
C ARG A 218 9.87 -26.40 -16.17
N LEU A 219 8.95 -27.19 -15.61
CA LEU A 219 8.18 -26.78 -14.44
C LEU A 219 8.89 -27.32 -13.21
N HIS A 220 9.54 -26.45 -12.45
CA HIS A 220 10.06 -26.79 -11.14
C HIS A 220 8.91 -26.71 -10.13
N TRP A 221 8.43 -27.85 -9.66
CA TRP A 221 7.21 -27.91 -8.86
C TRP A 221 7.53 -28.18 -7.40
N HIS A 222 7.40 -27.13 -6.57
CA HIS A 222 7.71 -27.18 -5.15
C HIS A 222 6.49 -27.66 -4.36
N LEU A 223 6.55 -28.93 -3.96
CA LEU A 223 5.40 -29.70 -3.52
C LEU A 223 5.29 -29.81 -1.98
N THR A 224 6.34 -29.46 -1.24
CA THR A 224 6.40 -29.65 0.21
C THR A 224 7.22 -28.56 0.88
N ASP A 225 6.67 -27.97 1.95
CA ASP A 225 7.37 -27.02 2.82
C ASP A 225 6.80 -27.11 4.26
N ASP A 226 7.20 -26.20 5.15
CA ASP A 226 6.76 -26.12 6.54
C ASP A 226 5.24 -25.93 6.70
N GLN A 227 4.60 -25.20 5.77
CA GLN A 227 3.18 -24.84 5.79
C GLN A 227 2.28 -25.84 5.04
N GLY A 228 2.84 -26.89 4.42
CA GLY A 228 2.05 -27.84 3.66
C GLY A 228 2.82 -28.97 2.98
N TRP A 229 2.23 -30.17 3.00
CA TRP A 229 2.66 -31.30 2.17
C TRP A 229 1.60 -31.61 1.11
N ARG A 230 1.96 -31.59 -0.17
CA ARG A 230 0.98 -31.60 -1.28
C ARG A 230 0.94 -32.88 -2.11
N VAL A 231 1.70 -33.92 -1.78
CA VAL A 231 1.77 -35.16 -2.57
C VAL A 231 1.32 -36.37 -1.77
N GLU A 232 0.41 -37.16 -2.32
CA GLU A 232 0.05 -38.46 -1.76
C GLU A 232 1.20 -39.47 -1.81
N ILE A 233 1.56 -40.03 -0.65
CA ILE A 233 2.57 -41.08 -0.47
C ILE A 233 1.94 -42.25 0.28
N ASP A 234 1.82 -43.41 -0.36
CA ASP A 234 1.05 -44.56 0.16
C ASP A 234 1.65 -45.11 1.46
N ARG A 235 2.99 -45.14 1.54
CA ARG A 235 3.70 -45.59 2.75
C ARG A 235 3.53 -44.63 3.93
N TYR A 236 3.26 -43.36 3.67
CA TYR A 236 3.20 -42.31 4.69
C TYR A 236 1.90 -41.47 4.59
N PRO A 237 0.71 -42.08 4.81
CA PRO A 237 -0.58 -41.42 4.58
C PRO A 237 -0.84 -40.22 5.50
N LYS A 238 -0.10 -40.05 6.60
CA LYS A 238 -0.21 -38.86 7.46
C LYS A 238 0.39 -37.61 6.81
N LEU A 239 1.26 -37.75 5.82
CA LEU A 239 1.81 -36.58 5.10
C LEU A 239 0.68 -35.76 4.48
N THR A 240 -0.35 -36.39 3.91
CA THR A 240 -1.51 -35.67 3.38
C THR A 240 -2.66 -35.57 4.38
N SER A 241 -2.96 -36.60 5.19
CA SER A 241 -4.08 -36.51 6.16
C SER A 241 -3.81 -35.57 7.35
N VAL A 242 -2.55 -35.21 7.62
CA VAL A 242 -2.15 -34.22 8.63
C VAL A 242 -1.35 -33.09 7.99
N GLY A 243 -0.23 -33.41 7.32
CA GLY A 243 0.73 -32.42 6.81
C GLY A 243 0.18 -31.49 5.72
N SER A 244 -0.96 -31.81 5.10
CA SER A 244 -1.57 -30.92 4.10
C SER A 244 -2.45 -29.82 4.69
N MET A 245 -2.74 -29.84 6.00
CA MET A 245 -3.68 -28.92 6.64
C MET A 245 -3.02 -28.12 7.76
N ARG A 246 -3.14 -26.79 7.70
CA ARG A 246 -2.82 -25.87 8.80
C ARG A 246 -4.08 -25.30 9.43
N GLU A 247 -3.99 -24.90 10.69
CA GLU A 247 -5.15 -24.47 11.48
C GLU A 247 -5.63 -23.05 11.12
N GLU A 248 -4.73 -22.19 10.69
CA GLU A 248 -4.97 -20.81 10.28
C GLU A 248 -3.79 -20.29 9.44
N THR A 249 -3.94 -19.12 8.83
CA THR A 249 -2.89 -18.46 8.04
C THR A 249 -2.64 -17.05 8.57
N LEU A 250 -1.37 -16.65 8.64
CA LEU A 250 -0.96 -15.29 8.98
C LEU A 250 -1.56 -14.27 8.00
N VAL A 251 -2.09 -13.18 8.55
CA VAL A 251 -2.60 -12.01 7.82
C VAL A 251 -1.56 -10.88 7.89
N GLY A 252 -1.30 -10.24 6.76
CA GLY A 252 -0.26 -9.21 6.66
C GLY A 252 1.16 -9.80 6.62
N HIS A 253 2.16 -8.97 6.87
CA HIS A 253 3.56 -9.38 6.82
C HIS A 253 3.97 -10.14 8.08
N LEU A 254 4.97 -11.03 7.93
CA LEU A 254 5.58 -11.78 9.05
C LEU A 254 6.02 -10.87 10.20
N ASN A 255 6.47 -9.66 9.89
CA ASN A 255 7.00 -8.70 10.86
C ASN A 255 5.93 -7.79 11.47
N ASP A 256 4.66 -7.86 11.02
CA ASP A 256 3.58 -7.11 11.65
C ASP A 256 3.34 -7.60 13.08
N ARG A 257 3.05 -6.67 14.00
CA ARG A 257 2.79 -6.95 15.42
C ARG A 257 1.54 -6.20 15.92
N PRO A 258 0.69 -6.85 16.74
CA PRO A 258 0.69 -8.30 16.97
C PRO A 258 0.46 -9.05 15.65
N GLN A 259 1.04 -10.24 15.52
CA GLN A 259 0.71 -11.09 14.37
C GLN A 259 -0.77 -11.46 14.46
N VAL A 260 -1.49 -11.24 13.35
CA VAL A 260 -2.92 -11.55 13.24
C VAL A 260 -3.08 -12.76 12.33
N TYR A 261 -3.97 -13.68 12.70
CA TYR A 261 -4.26 -14.88 11.93
C TYR A 261 -5.75 -14.87 11.53
N ASP A 262 -6.07 -15.50 10.40
CA ASP A 262 -7.44 -15.51 9.88
C ASP A 262 -8.38 -16.49 10.60
N GLY A 263 -7.84 -17.38 11.44
CA GLY A 263 -8.57 -18.42 12.16
C GLY A 263 -9.22 -19.48 11.26
N LYS A 264 -8.77 -19.63 10.01
CA LYS A 264 -9.40 -20.52 9.01
C LYS A 264 -8.49 -21.70 8.66
N PRO A 265 -8.95 -22.95 8.89
CA PRO A 265 -8.23 -24.11 8.42
C PRO A 265 -8.03 -24.07 6.90
N TYR A 266 -6.80 -24.28 6.45
CA TYR A 266 -6.42 -24.19 5.04
C TYR A 266 -5.56 -25.38 4.61
N GLY A 267 -5.77 -25.87 3.39
CA GLY A 267 -4.95 -26.92 2.82
C GLY A 267 -5.48 -27.53 1.54
N GLY A 268 -4.98 -28.73 1.22
CA GLY A 268 -5.19 -29.41 -0.06
C GLY A 268 -3.93 -30.20 -0.46
N PHE A 269 -4.11 -31.22 -1.30
CA PHE A 269 -3.01 -32.01 -1.86
C PHE A 269 -3.44 -32.65 -3.18
N TYR A 270 -2.47 -33.11 -3.97
CA TYR A 270 -2.70 -33.85 -5.20
C TYR A 270 -2.65 -35.35 -4.94
N THR A 271 -3.63 -36.07 -5.47
CA THR A 271 -3.56 -37.52 -5.54
C THR A 271 -2.57 -37.96 -6.61
N LYS A 272 -2.11 -39.21 -6.53
CA LYS A 272 -1.21 -39.78 -7.54
C LYS A 272 -1.79 -39.71 -8.96
N ASP A 273 -3.09 -39.92 -9.11
CA ASP A 273 -3.75 -39.86 -10.41
C ASP A 273 -3.84 -38.45 -10.97
N GLN A 274 -4.07 -37.46 -10.10
CA GLN A 274 -4.01 -36.04 -10.48
C GLN A 274 -2.60 -35.64 -10.92
N ILE A 275 -1.56 -36.09 -10.21
CA ILE A 275 -0.17 -35.85 -10.60
C ILE A 275 0.14 -36.48 -11.95
N ARG A 276 -0.24 -37.75 -12.19
CA ARG A 276 -0.04 -38.42 -13.48
C ARG A 276 -0.76 -37.70 -14.62
N ASP A 277 -1.95 -37.17 -14.37
CA ASP A 277 -2.69 -36.36 -15.34
C ASP A 277 -1.95 -35.05 -15.67
N ILE A 278 -1.45 -34.33 -14.66
CA ILE A 278 -0.64 -33.11 -14.85
C ILE A 278 0.67 -33.42 -15.59
N VAL A 279 1.37 -34.49 -15.23
CA VAL A 279 2.62 -34.92 -15.89
C VAL A 279 2.36 -35.23 -17.37
N ARG A 280 1.27 -35.93 -17.69
CA ARG A 280 0.87 -36.19 -19.08
C ARG A 280 0.57 -34.88 -19.81
N TYR A 281 -0.21 -34.00 -19.20
CA TYR A 281 -0.58 -32.71 -19.79
C TYR A 281 0.64 -31.82 -20.11
N ALA A 282 1.64 -31.83 -19.22
CA ALA A 282 2.90 -31.14 -19.41
C ALA A 282 3.73 -31.78 -20.55
N ALA A 283 3.82 -33.11 -20.58
CA ALA A 283 4.55 -33.84 -21.61
C ALA A 283 3.99 -33.60 -23.02
N GLU A 284 2.67 -33.47 -23.15
CA GLU A 284 2.01 -33.12 -24.41
C GLU A 284 2.47 -31.77 -24.99
N ARG A 285 2.91 -30.86 -24.12
CA ARG A 285 3.43 -29.51 -24.43
C ARG A 285 4.95 -29.42 -24.33
N TYR A 286 5.63 -30.58 -24.27
CA TYR A 286 7.07 -30.68 -24.14
C TYR A 286 7.66 -29.99 -22.90
N VAL A 287 6.86 -29.87 -21.84
CA VAL A 287 7.28 -29.38 -20.53
C VAL A 287 7.59 -30.58 -19.63
N THR A 288 8.81 -30.65 -19.12
CA THR A 288 9.20 -31.66 -18.11
C THR A 288 8.96 -31.10 -16.71
N ILE A 289 8.26 -31.85 -15.86
CA ILE A 289 8.07 -31.49 -14.45
C ILE A 289 9.22 -32.02 -13.62
N VAL A 290 9.96 -31.12 -12.98
CA VAL A 290 11.02 -31.43 -12.01
C VAL A 290 10.37 -31.30 -10.62
N PRO A 291 10.03 -32.42 -9.94
CA PRO A 291 9.43 -32.35 -8.62
C PRO A 291 10.48 -31.96 -7.58
N GLU A 292 10.08 -31.14 -6.62
CA GLU A 292 10.86 -30.86 -5.42
C GLU A 292 10.17 -31.39 -4.16
N ILE A 293 10.93 -32.18 -3.41
CA ILE A 293 10.67 -32.49 -2.01
C ILE A 293 11.87 -31.94 -1.23
N ASP A 294 11.70 -30.77 -0.63
CA ASP A 294 12.81 -30.08 0.05
C ASP A 294 13.27 -30.83 1.30
N LEU A 295 14.58 -30.94 1.49
CA LEU A 295 15.20 -31.58 2.64
C LEU A 295 16.61 -31.03 2.90
N PRO A 296 17.10 -31.08 4.15
CA PRO A 296 16.41 -31.52 5.36
C PRO A 296 15.69 -30.40 6.13
N GLY A 297 15.81 -29.15 5.65
CA GLY A 297 15.00 -28.00 6.05
C GLY A 297 13.57 -28.08 5.51
N HIS A 298 12.75 -27.05 5.75
CA HIS A 298 11.40 -26.91 5.19
C HIS A 298 10.50 -28.17 5.32
N MET A 299 10.65 -28.89 6.43
CA MET A 299 10.09 -30.23 6.63
C MET A 299 9.08 -30.28 7.77
N GLN A 300 8.61 -29.14 8.27
CA GLN A 300 7.73 -29.10 9.43
C GLN A 300 6.36 -29.75 9.19
N ALA A 301 5.85 -29.73 7.95
CA ALA A 301 4.64 -30.49 7.60
C ALA A 301 4.85 -32.01 7.76
N ALA A 302 6.01 -32.53 7.35
CA ALA A 302 6.37 -33.94 7.55
C ALA A 302 6.60 -34.26 9.04
N LEU A 303 7.25 -33.36 9.78
CA LEU A 303 7.44 -33.51 11.23
C LEU A 303 6.12 -33.49 11.99
N ALA A 304 5.14 -32.68 11.60
CA ALA A 304 3.81 -32.69 12.20
C ALA A 304 3.08 -34.02 11.96
N ALA A 305 3.25 -34.62 10.79
CA ALA A 305 2.68 -35.92 10.45
C ALA A 305 3.38 -37.10 11.16
N TYR A 306 4.71 -37.03 11.27
CA TYR A 306 5.59 -38.06 11.86
C TYR A 306 6.65 -37.42 12.77
N PRO A 307 6.28 -37.04 14.02
CA PRO A 307 7.17 -36.33 14.93
C PRO A 307 8.46 -37.09 15.29
N GLU A 308 8.44 -38.41 15.18
CA GLU A 308 9.61 -39.26 15.37
C GLU A 308 10.78 -38.96 14.42
N LEU A 309 10.54 -38.28 13.29
CA LEU A 309 11.58 -37.90 12.33
C LEU A 309 12.43 -36.70 12.78
N GLY A 310 11.92 -35.85 13.69
CA GLY A 310 12.64 -34.66 14.16
C GLY A 310 13.53 -34.93 15.37
N CYS A 311 14.43 -34.00 15.70
CA CYS A 311 15.40 -34.18 16.78
C CYS A 311 14.76 -34.29 18.17
N THR A 312 13.72 -33.50 18.47
CA THR A 312 13.08 -33.44 19.79
C THR A 312 12.01 -34.52 19.98
N GLY A 313 11.50 -35.08 18.89
CA GLY A 313 10.35 -36.00 18.89
C GLY A 313 8.98 -35.30 18.94
N GLY A 314 8.95 -33.97 18.87
CA GLY A 314 7.73 -33.16 18.88
C GLY A 314 7.25 -32.75 20.29
N PRO A 315 6.01 -32.26 20.43
CA PRO A 315 5.02 -32.13 19.35
C PRO A 315 5.39 -31.03 18.34
N TYR A 316 5.04 -31.27 17.07
CA TYR A 316 5.12 -30.25 16.01
C TYR A 316 3.73 -30.03 15.42
N LYS A 317 3.52 -28.86 14.83
CA LYS A 317 2.32 -28.53 14.05
C LYS A 317 2.76 -28.06 12.66
N VAL A 318 1.90 -28.25 11.66
CA VAL A 318 2.05 -27.58 10.35
C VAL A 318 2.07 -26.08 10.60
N TRP A 319 3.01 -25.36 10.00
CA TRP A 319 3.18 -23.95 10.31
C TRP A 319 2.06 -23.07 9.75
N THR A 320 1.71 -22.04 10.53
CA THR A 320 0.66 -21.06 10.22
C THR A 320 1.24 -19.71 9.78
N LYS A 321 2.57 -19.60 9.73
CA LYS A 321 3.34 -18.39 9.41
C LYS A 321 4.49 -18.71 8.44
N TRP A 322 5.10 -17.64 7.94
CA TRP A 322 6.24 -17.67 7.00
C TRP A 322 7.59 -17.66 7.73
N GLY A 323 8.68 -17.89 6.99
CA GLY A 323 10.06 -17.82 7.47
C GLY A 323 10.73 -19.19 7.54
N VAL A 324 11.77 -19.29 8.37
CA VAL A 324 12.67 -20.46 8.45
C VAL A 324 12.50 -21.21 9.76
N SER A 325 12.12 -22.48 9.70
CA SER A 325 11.93 -23.34 10.89
C SER A 325 13.26 -23.89 11.41
N ASP A 326 13.52 -23.73 12.72
CA ASP A 326 14.61 -24.43 13.41
C ASP A 326 14.37 -25.95 13.50
N ASP A 327 13.11 -26.39 13.43
CA ASP A 327 12.74 -27.80 13.55
C ASP A 327 12.83 -28.50 12.19
N VAL A 328 13.93 -29.24 12.01
CA VAL A 328 14.31 -29.93 10.75
C VAL A 328 14.41 -31.45 10.92
N LEU A 329 14.54 -32.19 9.82
CA LEU A 329 14.75 -33.64 9.86
C LEU A 329 16.01 -34.00 10.67
N CYS A 330 15.94 -35.05 11.50
CA CYS A 330 17.05 -35.45 12.36
C CYS A 330 18.09 -36.29 11.59
N ALA A 331 19.20 -35.67 11.17
CA ALA A 331 20.26 -36.36 10.43
C ALA A 331 20.92 -37.54 11.19
N GLY A 332 20.79 -37.57 12.52
CA GLY A 332 21.32 -38.64 13.37
C GLY A 332 20.45 -39.91 13.45
N LYS A 333 19.26 -39.92 12.86
CA LYS A 333 18.32 -41.05 12.91
C LYS A 333 18.34 -41.85 11.60
N PRO A 334 18.61 -43.17 11.62
CA PRO A 334 18.56 -43.98 10.40
C PRO A 334 17.15 -44.03 9.78
N GLU A 335 16.10 -43.90 10.59
CA GLU A 335 14.71 -43.89 10.14
C GLU A 335 14.40 -42.70 9.21
N VAL A 336 15.14 -41.59 9.33
CA VAL A 336 15.02 -40.44 8.42
C VAL A 336 15.51 -40.79 7.03
N LEU A 337 16.61 -41.53 6.91
CA LEU A 337 17.14 -41.95 5.59
C LEU A 337 16.20 -42.96 4.93
N GLU A 338 15.65 -43.90 5.70
CA GLU A 338 14.64 -44.84 5.20
C GLU A 338 13.35 -44.12 4.75
N PHE A 339 12.91 -43.12 5.52
CA PHE A 339 11.78 -42.26 5.14
C PHE A 339 12.02 -41.58 3.79
N LEU A 340 13.19 -40.95 3.60
CA LEU A 340 13.54 -40.27 2.35
C LEU A 340 13.62 -41.26 1.18
N ASP A 341 14.28 -42.41 1.34
CA ASP A 341 14.37 -43.43 0.30
C ASP A 341 12.97 -43.90 -0.14
N ASN A 342 12.07 -44.13 0.81
CA ASN A 342 10.70 -44.55 0.55
C ASN A 342 9.87 -43.47 -0.15
N VAL A 343 9.99 -42.20 0.26
CA VAL A 343 9.31 -41.08 -0.41
C VAL A 343 9.81 -40.93 -1.84
N PHE A 344 11.12 -40.87 -2.06
CA PHE A 344 11.68 -40.69 -3.40
C PHE A 344 11.41 -41.88 -4.33
N LEU A 345 11.27 -43.09 -3.79
CA LEU A 345 10.83 -44.25 -4.59
C LEU A 345 9.45 -44.03 -5.19
N GLU A 346 8.50 -43.47 -4.43
CA GLU A 346 7.16 -43.16 -4.92
C GLU A 346 7.15 -41.91 -5.82
N ILE A 347 7.96 -40.88 -5.52
CA ILE A 347 8.11 -39.70 -6.39
C ILE A 347 8.64 -40.10 -7.77
N MET A 348 9.64 -40.98 -7.86
CA MET A 348 10.19 -41.45 -9.15
C MET A 348 9.19 -42.27 -9.99
N ASP A 349 8.18 -42.89 -9.36
CA ASP A 349 7.09 -43.59 -10.05
C ASP A 349 6.09 -42.60 -10.68
N LEU A 350 5.91 -41.44 -10.06
CA LEU A 350 5.00 -40.39 -10.55
C LEU A 350 5.63 -39.50 -11.61
N PHE A 351 6.93 -39.20 -11.46
CA PHE A 351 7.62 -38.21 -12.29
C PHE A 351 8.71 -38.88 -13.15
N PRO A 352 8.57 -38.88 -14.49
CA PRO A 352 9.56 -39.49 -15.39
C PRO A 352 10.82 -38.62 -15.62
N SER A 353 10.86 -37.40 -15.05
CA SER A 353 11.98 -36.47 -15.20
C SER A 353 13.33 -37.10 -14.82
N GLU A 354 14.36 -36.83 -15.63
CA GLU A 354 15.73 -37.18 -15.29
C GLU A 354 16.20 -36.44 -14.03
N TYR A 355 15.75 -35.20 -13.84
CA TYR A 355 16.08 -34.36 -12.70
C TYR A 355 15.02 -34.45 -11.59
N ILE A 356 15.47 -34.57 -10.35
CA ILE A 356 14.67 -34.45 -9.13
C ILE A 356 15.32 -33.36 -8.26
N HIS A 357 14.54 -32.39 -7.80
CA HIS A 357 15.03 -31.36 -6.89
C HIS A 357 14.92 -31.87 -5.44
N ILE A 358 15.99 -31.71 -4.67
CA ILE A 358 16.06 -32.16 -3.27
C ILE A 358 16.23 -30.99 -2.30
N GLY A 359 15.95 -29.77 -2.76
CA GLY A 359 16.04 -28.53 -2.00
C GLY A 359 17.40 -28.30 -1.34
N GLY A 360 17.42 -28.18 -0.01
CA GLY A 360 18.62 -28.02 0.80
C GLY A 360 18.88 -26.60 1.27
N ASP A 361 17.98 -25.68 1.00
CA ASP A 361 18.02 -24.30 1.45
C ASP A 361 17.64 -24.15 2.93
N GLU A 362 18.09 -23.03 3.49
CA GLU A 362 17.72 -22.47 4.79
C GLU A 362 17.64 -23.45 5.98
N CYS A 363 18.31 -24.62 5.96
CA CYS A 363 18.25 -25.61 7.04
C CYS A 363 19.07 -25.15 8.27
N PRO A 364 18.46 -24.67 9.38
CA PRO A 364 19.23 -24.20 10.53
C PRO A 364 19.89 -25.37 11.25
N LYS A 365 21.07 -25.14 11.82
CA LYS A 365 21.85 -26.19 12.48
C LYS A 365 21.55 -26.31 13.98
N THR A 366 20.75 -25.38 14.52
CA THR A 366 20.37 -25.23 15.94
C THR A 366 19.95 -26.55 16.59
N ARG A 367 19.05 -27.32 15.96
CA ARG A 367 18.58 -28.60 16.51
C ARG A 367 19.62 -29.70 16.45
N TRP A 368 20.47 -29.73 15.44
CA TRP A 368 21.52 -30.74 15.30
C TRP A 368 22.67 -30.53 16.28
N GLU A 369 23.02 -29.28 16.55
CA GLU A 369 24.01 -28.90 17.59
C GLU A 369 23.60 -29.44 18.96
N ALA A 370 22.31 -29.29 19.31
CA ALA A 370 21.76 -29.76 20.58
C ALA A 370 21.41 -31.26 20.60
N CYS A 371 21.27 -31.93 19.45
CA CYS A 371 20.78 -33.30 19.37
C CYS A 371 21.90 -34.33 19.62
N PRO A 372 21.81 -35.18 20.67
CA PRO A 372 22.84 -36.18 20.97
C PRO A 372 23.03 -37.21 19.85
N LEU A 373 21.97 -37.55 19.11
CA LEU A 373 22.04 -38.48 17.98
C LEU A 373 22.77 -37.87 16.79
N CYS A 374 22.52 -36.60 16.48
CA CYS A 374 23.21 -35.89 15.40
C CYS A 374 24.71 -35.72 15.73
N GLN A 375 25.02 -35.31 16.97
CA GLN A 375 26.40 -35.19 17.43
C GLN A 375 27.13 -36.54 17.40
N LYS A 376 26.47 -37.62 17.83
CA LYS A 376 27.03 -38.98 17.73
C LYS A 376 27.29 -39.37 16.28
N LYS A 377 26.34 -39.10 15.37
CA LYS A 377 26.48 -39.42 13.95
C LYS A 377 27.62 -38.63 13.30
N ALA A 378 27.76 -37.35 13.61
CA ALA A 378 28.87 -36.53 13.15
C ALA A 378 30.23 -37.11 13.62
N ALA A 379 30.32 -37.57 14.87
CA ALA A 379 31.51 -38.23 15.38
C ALA A 379 31.79 -39.59 14.70
N GLU A 380 30.76 -40.41 14.45
CA GLU A 380 30.89 -41.68 13.72
C GLU A 380 31.40 -41.49 12.28
N LEU A 381 31.00 -40.40 11.62
CA LEU A 381 31.43 -40.01 10.28
C LEU A 381 32.78 -39.26 10.27
N GLY A 382 33.34 -38.94 11.44
CA GLY A 382 34.59 -38.19 11.56
C GLY A 382 34.51 -36.73 11.09
N LEU A 383 33.32 -36.11 11.16
CA LEU A 383 33.10 -34.74 10.72
C LEU A 383 33.66 -33.74 11.73
N THR A 384 34.47 -32.79 11.24
CA THR A 384 35.05 -31.69 12.02
C THR A 384 34.86 -30.36 11.30
N ASP A 385 34.91 -29.25 12.04
CA ASP A 385 34.89 -27.92 11.46
C ASP A 385 36.16 -27.66 10.63
N ASP A 386 36.03 -26.88 9.57
CA ASP A 386 37.14 -26.31 8.80
C ASP A 386 36.81 -24.87 8.35
N PRO A 387 37.74 -24.13 7.72
CA PRO A 387 37.51 -22.74 7.33
C PRO A 387 36.34 -22.50 6.37
N SER A 388 35.83 -23.55 5.72
CA SER A 388 34.77 -23.48 4.72
C SER A 388 33.43 -24.04 5.18
N SER A 389 33.39 -24.90 6.22
CA SER A 389 32.14 -25.49 6.72
C SER A 389 32.26 -26.03 8.16
N THR A 390 31.17 -25.93 8.92
CA THR A 390 31.01 -26.59 10.23
C THR A 390 30.72 -28.08 10.09
N LYS A 391 30.92 -28.85 11.15
CA LYS A 391 30.56 -30.28 11.19
C LYS A 391 29.06 -30.52 10.96
N GLU A 392 28.18 -29.63 11.40
CA GLU A 392 26.74 -29.71 11.12
C GLU A 392 26.40 -29.39 9.65
N GLN A 393 27.09 -28.45 9.00
CA GLN A 393 26.98 -28.25 7.55
C GLN A 393 27.42 -29.50 6.78
N LYS A 394 28.51 -30.14 7.20
CA LYS A 394 28.91 -31.44 6.65
C LYS A 394 27.92 -32.56 6.94
N LEU A 395 27.19 -32.48 8.06
CA LEU A 395 26.12 -33.43 8.38
C LEU A 395 24.90 -33.24 7.47
N GLN A 396 24.59 -32.01 7.04
CA GLN A 396 23.62 -31.77 5.96
C GLN A 396 24.07 -32.45 4.68
N SER A 397 25.32 -32.20 4.26
CA SER A 397 25.90 -32.84 3.09
C SER A 397 25.82 -34.38 3.15
N TYR A 398 25.99 -34.99 4.33
CA TYR A 398 25.80 -36.44 4.51
C TYR A 398 24.38 -36.90 4.13
N VAL A 399 23.34 -36.21 4.60
CA VAL A 399 21.95 -36.56 4.28
C VAL A 399 21.67 -36.34 2.80
N MET A 400 22.11 -35.22 2.24
CA MET A 400 21.90 -34.90 0.83
C MET A 400 22.64 -35.86 -0.11
N LYS A 401 23.88 -36.25 0.24
CA LYS A 401 24.66 -37.25 -0.52
C LYS A 401 24.03 -38.64 -0.47
N HIS A 402 23.37 -39.01 0.64
CA HIS A 402 22.61 -40.26 0.71
C HIS A 402 21.48 -40.26 -0.33
N VAL A 403 20.63 -39.24 -0.34
CA VAL A 403 19.51 -39.12 -1.30
C VAL A 403 20.02 -39.04 -2.74
N ALA A 404 21.08 -38.26 -2.98
CA ALA A 404 21.69 -38.15 -4.31
C ALA A 404 22.24 -39.50 -4.81
N ALA A 405 22.89 -40.28 -3.94
CA ALA A 405 23.37 -41.60 -4.28
C ALA A 405 22.23 -42.58 -4.54
N PHE A 406 21.16 -42.53 -3.75
CA PHE A 406 19.96 -43.33 -3.95
C PHE A 406 19.32 -43.04 -5.31
N LEU A 407 19.03 -41.78 -5.61
CA LEU A 407 18.44 -41.33 -6.88
C LEU A 407 19.33 -41.69 -8.09
N LYS A 408 20.65 -41.52 -7.97
CA LYS A 408 21.62 -41.93 -8.99
C LYS A 408 21.58 -43.44 -9.24
N GLY A 409 21.33 -44.25 -8.22
CA GLY A 409 21.13 -45.70 -8.35
C GLY A 409 19.96 -46.09 -9.26
N TYR A 410 18.97 -45.20 -9.39
CA TYR A 410 17.82 -45.32 -10.30
C TYR A 410 17.97 -44.51 -11.60
N GLY A 411 19.18 -44.02 -11.88
CA GLY A 411 19.49 -43.27 -13.10
C GLY A 411 18.96 -41.83 -13.11
N ARG A 412 18.62 -41.25 -11.95
CA ARG A 412 18.19 -39.86 -11.83
C ARG A 412 19.36 -38.93 -11.46
N LYS A 413 19.26 -37.67 -11.86
CA LYS A 413 20.14 -36.55 -11.49
C LYS A 413 19.47 -35.70 -10.43
N VAL A 414 20.27 -35.08 -9.56
CA VAL A 414 19.76 -34.20 -8.52
C VAL A 414 20.01 -32.73 -8.85
N ILE A 415 19.05 -31.89 -8.47
CA ILE A 415 19.22 -30.45 -8.34
C ILE A 415 19.05 -30.09 -6.86
N GLY A 416 19.83 -29.14 -6.35
CA GLY A 416 19.58 -28.53 -5.04
C GLY A 416 20.00 -27.07 -5.04
N TRP A 417 19.48 -26.31 -4.07
CA TRP A 417 19.81 -24.89 -3.88
C TRP A 417 21.29 -24.69 -3.54
N ASP A 418 21.83 -23.48 -3.72
CA ASP A 418 23.28 -23.28 -3.62
C ASP A 418 23.90 -23.58 -2.24
N GLU A 419 23.08 -23.67 -1.19
CA GLU A 419 23.40 -24.21 0.13
C GLU A 419 23.98 -25.63 0.09
N ILE A 420 23.66 -26.45 -0.92
CA ILE A 420 24.25 -27.81 -1.03
C ILE A 420 25.77 -27.79 -1.20
N LEU A 421 26.35 -26.63 -1.50
CA LEU A 421 27.80 -26.43 -1.54
C LEU A 421 28.45 -26.32 -0.13
N GLU A 422 27.65 -26.17 0.93
CA GLU A 422 28.07 -26.23 2.32
C GLU A 422 28.35 -27.69 2.72
N GLY A 423 29.58 -28.01 3.11
CA GLY A 423 30.00 -29.38 3.40
C GLY A 423 30.24 -30.28 2.17
N ASP A 424 30.44 -29.67 1.00
CA ASP A 424 30.63 -30.27 -0.33
C ASP A 424 29.37 -30.92 -0.93
N ALA A 425 29.00 -30.50 -2.14
CA ALA A 425 27.89 -31.10 -2.89
C ALA A 425 28.19 -32.54 -3.32
N ALA A 426 27.14 -33.29 -3.70
CA ALA A 426 27.30 -34.63 -4.25
C ALA A 426 27.89 -34.59 -5.68
N ASP A 427 28.76 -35.55 -6.02
CA ASP A 427 29.38 -35.63 -7.35
C ASP A 427 28.33 -35.70 -8.46
N GLY A 428 28.36 -34.73 -9.38
CA GLY A 428 27.41 -34.63 -10.49
C GLY A 428 26.06 -34.00 -10.14
N ALA A 429 25.90 -33.46 -8.92
CA ALA A 429 24.75 -32.62 -8.59
C ALA A 429 24.72 -31.36 -9.47
N THR A 430 23.52 -30.94 -9.85
CA THR A 430 23.27 -29.62 -10.44
C THR A 430 22.92 -28.63 -9.34
N VAL A 431 23.42 -27.40 -9.43
CA VAL A 431 23.21 -26.37 -8.41
C VAL A 431 22.26 -25.30 -8.91
N MET A 432 21.25 -24.95 -8.13
CA MET A 432 20.34 -23.83 -8.41
C MET A 432 20.75 -22.61 -7.57
N SER A 433 21.27 -21.57 -8.23
CA SER A 433 21.85 -20.40 -7.55
C SER A 433 20.82 -19.31 -7.30
N TRP A 434 20.40 -19.13 -6.05
CA TRP A 434 19.35 -18.19 -5.68
C TRP A 434 19.83 -17.00 -4.86
N ARG A 435 20.88 -17.15 -4.05
CA ARG A 435 21.46 -16.07 -3.22
C ARG A 435 22.42 -15.21 -4.05
N GLY A 436 21.90 -14.62 -5.11
CA GLY A 436 22.68 -13.99 -6.18
C GLY A 436 23.42 -15.01 -7.06
N GLU A 437 24.49 -14.57 -7.71
CA GLU A 437 25.22 -15.38 -8.71
C GLU A 437 26.42 -16.15 -8.13
N SER A 438 26.86 -15.82 -6.90
CA SER A 438 28.14 -16.33 -6.35
C SER A 438 28.14 -17.84 -6.16
N GLY A 439 27.02 -18.42 -5.73
CA GLY A 439 26.84 -19.87 -5.61
C GLY A 439 27.03 -20.58 -6.95
N GLY A 440 26.35 -20.10 -7.99
CA GLY A 440 26.45 -20.61 -9.35
C GLY A 440 27.85 -20.47 -9.95
N ILE A 441 28.53 -19.33 -9.75
CA ILE A 441 29.91 -19.15 -10.19
C ILE A 441 30.85 -20.16 -9.53
N ARG A 442 30.68 -20.41 -8.22
CA ARG A 442 31.46 -21.40 -7.48
C ARG A 442 31.18 -22.81 -8.00
N ALA A 443 29.91 -23.19 -8.15
CA ALA A 443 29.50 -24.50 -8.65
C ALA A 443 30.06 -24.80 -10.05
N ALA A 444 29.96 -23.86 -10.98
CA ALA A 444 30.47 -24.01 -12.34
C ALA A 444 32.00 -24.22 -12.37
N ARG A 445 32.76 -23.54 -11.51
CA ARG A 445 34.22 -23.73 -11.39
C ARG A 445 34.60 -25.08 -10.79
N LEU A 446 33.72 -25.65 -9.97
CA LEU A 446 33.87 -27.00 -9.42
C LEU A 446 33.41 -28.09 -10.41
N GLY A 447 32.86 -27.70 -11.57
CA GLY A 447 32.43 -28.62 -12.62
C GLY A 447 31.00 -29.14 -12.48
N HIS A 448 30.20 -28.52 -11.61
CA HIS A 448 28.77 -28.80 -11.50
C HIS A 448 27.99 -27.97 -12.51
N ASP A 449 26.95 -28.56 -13.10
CA ASP A 449 25.99 -27.81 -13.88
C ASP A 449 25.17 -26.88 -12.99
N VAL A 450 24.70 -25.77 -13.55
CA VAL A 450 24.08 -24.67 -12.82
C VAL A 450 22.83 -24.19 -13.55
N VAL A 451 21.75 -24.05 -12.78
CA VAL A 451 20.57 -23.27 -13.18
C VAL A 451 20.60 -21.96 -12.40
N MET A 452 20.57 -20.84 -13.10
CA MET A 452 20.57 -19.52 -12.46
C MET A 452 19.15 -19.09 -12.06
N THR A 453 18.95 -18.76 -10.78
CA THR A 453 17.69 -18.22 -10.24
C THR A 453 17.95 -17.08 -9.24
N PRO A 454 18.86 -16.12 -9.50
CA PRO A 454 19.27 -15.14 -8.50
C PRO A 454 18.10 -14.25 -8.07
N ASN A 455 17.88 -14.13 -6.75
CA ASN A 455 16.79 -13.38 -6.16
C ASN A 455 16.72 -11.90 -6.55
N SER A 456 17.83 -11.30 -6.98
CA SER A 456 17.87 -9.92 -7.48
C SER A 456 17.20 -9.74 -8.84
N TYR A 457 16.89 -10.83 -9.57
CA TYR A 457 16.30 -10.77 -10.91
C TYR A 457 15.16 -11.77 -11.14
N MET A 458 15.15 -12.89 -10.41
CA MET A 458 14.37 -14.08 -10.76
C MET A 458 13.41 -14.53 -9.66
N TYR A 459 13.08 -13.67 -8.70
CA TYR A 459 12.09 -13.95 -7.64
C TYR A 459 10.82 -13.14 -7.90
N PHE A 460 9.84 -13.76 -8.56
CA PHE A 460 8.63 -13.11 -9.03
C PHE A 460 7.54 -13.01 -7.96
N ASP A 461 7.82 -13.44 -6.74
CA ASP A 461 7.08 -13.08 -5.53
C ASP A 461 7.37 -11.64 -5.04
N PHE A 462 8.40 -10.97 -5.58
CA PHE A 462 8.72 -9.57 -5.26
C PHE A 462 7.84 -8.57 -6.02
N CYS A 463 7.64 -7.37 -5.46
CA CYS A 463 6.94 -6.26 -6.13
C CYS A 463 7.52 -5.98 -7.51
N GLN A 464 6.67 -5.52 -8.43
CA GLN A 464 7.06 -5.16 -9.80
C GLN A 464 6.70 -3.71 -10.16
N GLY A 465 5.84 -3.06 -9.38
CA GLY A 465 5.63 -1.61 -9.36
C GLY A 465 6.56 -0.90 -8.37
N LYS A 466 7.01 0.31 -8.72
CA LYS A 466 7.91 1.13 -7.87
C LYS A 466 7.21 1.62 -6.59
N ASP A 467 5.91 1.90 -6.69
CA ASP A 467 5.07 2.25 -5.55
C ASP A 467 4.40 0.98 -5.00
N ALA A 468 5.01 0.39 -3.98
CA ALA A 468 4.51 -0.82 -3.33
C ALA A 468 3.11 -0.65 -2.72
N SER A 469 2.66 0.59 -2.43
CA SER A 469 1.31 0.82 -1.88
C SER A 469 0.20 0.61 -2.90
N ARG A 470 0.53 0.59 -4.20
CA ARG A 470 -0.38 0.32 -5.31
C ARG A 470 -0.31 -1.13 -5.81
N GLU A 471 0.57 -1.93 -5.26
CA GLU A 471 0.72 -3.34 -5.62
C GLU A 471 -0.14 -4.22 -4.69
N PRO A 472 -0.57 -5.42 -5.15
CA PRO A 472 -1.00 -6.47 -4.25
C PRO A 472 0.06 -6.76 -3.18
N LEU A 473 -0.37 -7.23 -2.01
CA LEU A 473 0.54 -7.61 -0.92
C LEU A 473 1.58 -8.62 -1.44
N SER A 474 2.86 -8.31 -1.28
CA SER A 474 3.98 -9.16 -1.69
C SER A 474 4.93 -9.33 -0.52
N ILE A 475 6.01 -10.10 -0.69
CA ILE A 475 7.04 -10.21 0.35
C ILE A 475 7.91 -8.95 0.48
N GLY A 476 7.88 -8.06 -0.52
CA GLY A 476 8.75 -6.89 -0.65
C GLY A 476 9.60 -6.94 -1.93
N GLY A 477 10.80 -6.38 -1.89
CA GLY A 477 11.71 -6.31 -3.05
C GLY A 477 11.18 -5.43 -4.19
N TYR A 478 11.93 -5.36 -5.30
CA TYR A 478 11.49 -4.67 -6.52
C TYR A 478 12.18 -5.25 -7.76
N ILE A 479 11.43 -5.96 -8.59
CA ILE A 479 11.91 -6.57 -9.84
C ILE A 479 10.95 -6.19 -10.97
N PRO A 480 11.18 -5.05 -11.66
CA PRO A 480 10.39 -4.66 -12.83
C PRO A 480 10.73 -5.52 -14.05
N VAL A 481 9.89 -5.48 -15.08
CA VAL A 481 10.12 -6.20 -16.35
C VAL A 481 11.44 -5.82 -17.01
N GLU A 482 11.86 -4.56 -16.88
CA GLU A 482 13.15 -4.08 -17.39
C GLU A 482 14.34 -4.79 -16.73
N SER A 483 14.34 -4.97 -15.39
CA SER A 483 15.47 -5.59 -14.70
C SER A 483 15.62 -7.06 -15.10
N VAL A 484 14.49 -7.76 -15.24
CA VAL A 484 14.46 -9.12 -15.81
C VAL A 484 15.01 -9.09 -17.22
N TYR A 485 14.49 -8.24 -18.09
CA TYR A 485 14.93 -8.17 -19.49
C TYR A 485 16.42 -7.89 -19.61
N MET A 486 16.99 -7.03 -18.77
CA MET A 486 18.41 -6.64 -18.83
C MET A 486 19.36 -7.68 -18.23
N TYR A 487 18.89 -8.61 -17.40
CA TYR A 487 19.73 -9.63 -16.77
C TYR A 487 20.39 -10.59 -17.76
N SER A 488 21.70 -10.83 -17.63
CA SER A 488 22.45 -11.79 -18.48
C SER A 488 22.69 -13.09 -17.71
N PRO A 489 22.04 -14.21 -18.05
CA PRO A 489 22.12 -15.47 -17.29
C PRO A 489 23.52 -16.09 -17.15
N VAL A 490 24.45 -15.71 -18.03
CA VAL A 490 25.83 -16.19 -17.94
C VAL A 490 26.72 -15.09 -17.34
N PRO A 491 27.19 -15.24 -16.10
CA PRO A 491 28.01 -14.23 -15.45
C PRO A 491 29.30 -13.96 -16.21
N LYS A 492 29.66 -12.68 -16.34
CA LYS A 492 30.91 -12.25 -17.01
C LYS A 492 32.18 -12.83 -16.38
N ALA A 493 32.10 -13.27 -15.12
CA ALA A 493 33.19 -13.90 -14.38
C ALA A 493 33.53 -15.32 -14.87
N LEU A 494 32.62 -15.99 -15.60
CA LEU A 494 32.83 -17.33 -16.15
C LEU A 494 33.36 -17.25 -17.58
N LYS A 495 34.43 -17.99 -17.86
CA LYS A 495 35.12 -18.01 -19.16
C LYS A 495 35.45 -19.44 -19.57
N GLY A 496 35.63 -19.65 -20.88
CA GLY A 496 36.09 -20.95 -21.41
C GLY A 496 35.12 -22.09 -21.09
N LYS A 497 35.65 -23.20 -20.56
CA LYS A 497 34.87 -24.40 -20.26
C LYS A 497 33.82 -24.18 -19.17
N ASP A 498 34.11 -23.34 -18.17
CA ASP A 498 33.24 -23.12 -17.01
C ASP A 498 31.91 -22.47 -17.43
N ARG A 499 31.90 -21.71 -18.54
CA ARG A 499 30.69 -21.12 -19.11
C ARG A 499 29.64 -22.18 -19.48
N ARG A 500 30.08 -23.35 -19.94
CA ARG A 500 29.19 -24.41 -20.44
C ARG A 500 28.39 -25.11 -19.34
N HIS A 501 28.81 -24.94 -18.09
CA HIS A 501 28.09 -25.46 -16.94
C HIS A 501 26.85 -24.63 -16.59
N ILE A 502 26.69 -23.42 -17.16
CA ILE A 502 25.40 -22.71 -17.06
C ILE A 502 24.45 -23.33 -18.07
N ILE A 503 23.56 -24.22 -17.62
CA ILE A 503 22.66 -24.99 -18.48
C ILE A 503 21.30 -24.32 -18.65
N GLY A 504 21.01 -23.27 -17.88
CA GLY A 504 19.77 -22.51 -17.99
C GLY A 504 19.52 -21.48 -16.91
N VAL A 505 18.33 -20.88 -17.01
CA VAL A 505 17.82 -19.86 -16.09
C VAL A 505 16.35 -20.14 -15.80
N GLN A 506 15.93 -19.82 -14.58
CA GLN A 506 14.55 -19.98 -14.12
C GLN A 506 14.15 -18.79 -13.26
N ALA A 507 12.85 -18.47 -13.26
CA ALA A 507 12.25 -17.60 -12.26
C ALA A 507 11.41 -18.39 -11.28
N ASN A 508 11.45 -17.96 -10.02
CA ASN A 508 10.78 -18.56 -8.89
C ASN A 508 9.55 -17.76 -8.50
N LEU A 509 8.41 -18.44 -8.35
CA LEU A 509 7.21 -17.89 -7.72
C LEU A 509 6.96 -18.58 -6.38
N TRP A 510 7.37 -17.94 -5.30
CA TRP A 510 7.01 -18.31 -3.93
C TRP A 510 5.64 -17.72 -3.56
N THR A 511 4.86 -18.40 -2.72
CA THR A 511 3.43 -18.12 -2.59
C THR A 511 2.96 -17.77 -1.17
N GLU A 512 3.82 -17.21 -0.33
CA GLU A 512 3.44 -16.72 1.01
C GLU A 512 2.27 -15.72 0.95
N TYR A 513 2.35 -14.77 0.02
CA TYR A 513 1.35 -13.70 -0.13
C TYR A 513 0.47 -13.84 -1.39
N ILE A 514 0.65 -14.94 -2.13
CA ILE A 514 -0.04 -15.21 -3.39
C ILE A 514 -1.15 -16.24 -3.14
N THR A 515 -2.31 -15.75 -2.72
CA THR A 515 -3.39 -16.60 -2.20
C THR A 515 -4.29 -17.22 -3.27
N ASP A 516 -4.21 -16.73 -4.52
CA ASP A 516 -5.03 -17.20 -5.63
C ASP A 516 -4.29 -17.10 -6.98
N PHE A 517 -4.87 -17.74 -8.00
CA PHE A 517 -4.22 -17.89 -9.31
C PHE A 517 -4.21 -16.60 -10.14
N ALA A 518 -5.19 -15.70 -9.96
CA ALA A 518 -5.17 -14.41 -10.64
C ALA A 518 -4.03 -13.54 -10.11
N HIS A 519 -3.73 -13.63 -8.81
CA HIS A 519 -2.55 -13.01 -8.22
C HIS A 519 -1.26 -13.69 -8.72
N ALA A 520 -1.20 -15.01 -8.81
CA ALA A 520 -0.05 -15.71 -9.41
C ALA A 520 0.23 -15.24 -10.84
N GLN A 521 -0.81 -15.18 -11.68
CA GLN A 521 -0.75 -14.64 -13.05
C GLN A 521 -0.27 -13.19 -13.08
N TYR A 522 -0.80 -12.32 -12.20
CA TYR A 522 -0.34 -10.93 -12.05
C TYR A 522 1.16 -10.88 -11.77
N MET A 523 1.65 -11.73 -10.86
CA MET A 523 3.04 -11.75 -10.45
C MET A 523 3.98 -12.26 -11.56
N VAL A 524 3.57 -13.23 -12.36
CA VAL A 524 4.44 -13.76 -13.42
C VAL A 524 4.34 -13.03 -14.77
N LEU A 525 3.17 -12.50 -15.13
CA LEU A 525 2.94 -11.82 -16.41
C LEU A 525 2.91 -10.29 -16.23
N PRO A 526 3.67 -9.51 -17.02
CA PRO A 526 4.44 -9.90 -18.21
C PRO A 526 5.93 -10.19 -17.97
N ARG A 527 6.41 -10.36 -16.72
CA ARG A 527 7.83 -10.66 -16.44
C ARG A 527 8.34 -11.93 -17.13
N TRP A 528 7.47 -12.92 -17.35
CA TRP A 528 7.77 -14.13 -18.10
C TRP A 528 8.12 -13.89 -19.57
N ALA A 529 7.62 -12.83 -20.19
CA ALA A 529 8.02 -12.44 -21.53
C ALA A 529 9.51 -12.05 -21.57
N ALA A 530 9.97 -11.30 -20.58
CA ALA A 530 11.38 -10.94 -20.44
C ALA A 530 12.25 -12.15 -20.03
N LEU A 531 11.75 -13.01 -19.14
CA LEU A 531 12.41 -14.27 -18.79
C LEU A 531 12.61 -15.16 -20.03
N ALA A 532 11.56 -15.33 -20.85
CA ALA A 532 11.59 -16.16 -22.05
C ALA A 532 12.67 -15.68 -23.03
N GLU A 533 12.86 -14.37 -23.18
CA GLU A 533 13.92 -13.82 -24.01
C GLU A 533 15.30 -14.20 -23.48
N ASN A 534 15.54 -14.09 -22.18
CA ASN A 534 16.79 -14.52 -21.55
C ASN A 534 17.03 -16.03 -21.60
N GLN A 535 15.97 -16.82 -21.60
CA GLN A 535 16.03 -18.28 -21.68
C GLN A 535 16.32 -18.76 -23.10
N TRP A 536 15.78 -18.06 -24.10
CA TRP A 536 15.81 -18.49 -25.49
C TRP A 536 16.96 -17.87 -26.27
N ASN A 537 17.10 -16.54 -26.22
CA ASN A 537 18.10 -15.77 -26.96
C ASN A 537 18.66 -14.64 -26.08
N PRO A 538 19.59 -14.94 -25.16
CA PRO A 538 20.21 -13.95 -24.27
C PRO A 538 21.24 -13.08 -25.02
N SER A 539 20.75 -12.20 -25.90
CA SER A 539 21.57 -11.23 -26.62
C SER A 539 22.38 -10.36 -25.66
N GLN A 540 23.60 -10.01 -26.05
CA GLN A 540 24.42 -9.02 -25.34
C GLN A 540 24.04 -7.58 -25.73
N ASP A 541 23.37 -7.40 -26.87
CA ASP A 541 22.91 -6.12 -27.41
C ASP A 541 21.40 -5.98 -27.15
N LYS A 542 21.06 -5.76 -25.88
CA LYS A 542 19.66 -5.65 -25.43
C LYS A 542 19.06 -4.29 -25.77
N ASP A 543 17.87 -4.30 -26.35
CA ASP A 543 17.08 -3.09 -26.65
C ASP A 543 15.70 -3.22 -26.01
N TYR A 544 15.57 -2.62 -24.82
CA TYR A 544 14.34 -2.71 -24.04
C TYR A 544 13.16 -2.08 -24.77
N LYS A 545 13.36 -0.98 -25.50
CA LYS A 545 12.29 -0.32 -26.25
C LYS A 545 11.76 -1.21 -27.37
N ALA A 546 12.67 -1.82 -28.13
CA ALA A 546 12.28 -2.79 -29.16
C ALA A 546 11.56 -4.01 -28.57
N PHE A 547 11.97 -4.46 -27.38
CA PHE A 547 11.28 -5.53 -26.64
C PHE A 547 9.85 -5.13 -26.27
N LEU A 548 9.65 -3.92 -25.75
CA LEU A 548 8.31 -3.43 -25.39
C LEU A 548 7.38 -3.34 -26.62
N ASP A 549 7.89 -2.94 -27.79
CA ASP A 549 7.12 -2.91 -29.04
C ASP A 549 6.60 -4.30 -29.45
N ARG A 550 7.30 -5.39 -29.08
CA ARG A 550 6.85 -6.77 -29.28
C ARG A 550 5.91 -7.23 -28.15
N LEU A 551 6.21 -6.81 -26.92
CA LEU A 551 5.47 -7.21 -25.73
C LEU A 551 3.98 -6.84 -25.82
N GLN A 552 3.64 -5.69 -26.40
CA GLN A 552 2.25 -5.27 -26.56
C GLN A 552 1.38 -6.30 -27.29
N TYR A 553 1.92 -7.00 -28.30
CA TYR A 553 1.19 -8.02 -29.06
C TYR A 553 1.01 -9.29 -28.23
N LEU A 554 2.03 -9.70 -27.48
CA LEU A 554 1.94 -10.85 -26.60
C LEU A 554 0.96 -10.60 -25.44
N VAL A 555 0.91 -9.39 -24.90
CA VAL A 555 -0.07 -9.02 -23.87
C VAL A 555 -1.49 -8.92 -24.43
N GLY A 556 -1.65 -8.46 -25.67
CA GLY A 556 -2.93 -8.58 -26.38
C GLY A 556 -3.40 -10.04 -26.44
N LEU A 557 -2.47 -10.96 -26.73
CA LEU A 557 -2.76 -12.39 -26.71
C LEU A 557 -3.12 -12.88 -25.31
N TYR A 558 -2.45 -12.44 -24.23
CA TYR A 558 -2.88 -12.77 -22.86
C TYR A 558 -4.33 -12.36 -22.61
N GLY A 559 -4.73 -11.17 -23.06
CA GLY A 559 -6.09 -10.67 -22.96
C GLY A 559 -7.10 -11.53 -23.72
N LEU A 560 -6.75 -12.03 -24.91
CA LEU A 560 -7.57 -12.98 -25.67
C LEU A 560 -7.76 -14.30 -24.90
N LEU A 561 -6.69 -14.78 -24.25
CA LEU A 561 -6.68 -16.04 -23.49
C LEU A 561 -7.33 -15.92 -22.10
N GLY A 562 -7.64 -14.71 -21.66
CA GLY A 562 -8.21 -14.45 -20.33
C GLY A 562 -7.18 -14.52 -19.19
N TYR A 563 -5.88 -14.47 -19.49
CA TYR A 563 -4.86 -14.43 -18.45
C TYR A 563 -4.82 -13.06 -17.78
N ASN A 564 -4.79 -13.04 -16.45
CA ASN A 564 -4.51 -11.81 -15.71
C ASN A 564 -3.02 -11.43 -15.86
N TYR A 565 -2.70 -10.13 -15.77
CA TYR A 565 -1.32 -9.65 -15.85
C TYR A 565 -1.17 -8.28 -15.21
N ALA A 566 0.06 -7.91 -14.86
CA ALA A 566 0.36 -6.59 -14.33
C ALA A 566 0.40 -5.53 -15.44
N GLY A 567 -0.38 -4.45 -15.25
CA GLY A 567 -0.54 -3.37 -16.23
C GLY A 567 0.52 -2.26 -16.15
N HIS A 568 1.40 -2.27 -15.15
CA HIS A 568 2.33 -1.16 -14.86
C HIS A 568 3.20 -0.78 -16.06
N VAL A 569 3.66 -1.75 -16.85
CA VAL A 569 4.48 -1.49 -18.06
C VAL A 569 3.71 -0.68 -19.11
N PHE A 570 2.38 -0.76 -19.13
CA PHE A 570 1.51 -0.01 -20.04
C PHE A 570 0.94 1.28 -19.43
N GLY A 571 1.12 1.46 -18.12
CA GLY A 571 0.68 2.64 -17.38
C GLY A 571 1.48 3.88 -17.74
N VAL A 572 1.17 4.97 -17.04
CA VAL A 572 1.99 6.19 -17.08
C VAL A 572 2.95 6.15 -15.91
N GLU A 573 4.24 6.24 -16.18
CA GLU A 573 5.24 6.53 -15.16
C GLU A 573 5.38 8.05 -15.05
N ALA A 574 5.23 8.56 -13.83
CA ALA A 574 5.44 9.97 -13.52
C ALA A 574 6.70 10.11 -12.67
N SER A 575 7.65 10.92 -13.14
CA SER A 575 8.84 11.31 -12.38
C SER A 575 8.82 12.81 -12.09
N PHE A 576 9.36 13.18 -10.95
CA PHE A 576 9.33 14.56 -10.44
C PHE A 576 10.74 14.98 -10.08
N ALA A 577 11.16 16.13 -10.59
CA ALA A 577 12.46 16.69 -10.26
C ALA A 577 12.34 18.20 -10.07
N PRO A 578 12.88 18.78 -8.99
CA PRO A 578 12.91 20.22 -8.82
C PRO A 578 13.89 20.87 -9.80
N ASP A 579 13.44 21.90 -10.50
CA ASP A 579 14.29 22.83 -11.24
C ASP A 579 14.48 24.10 -10.39
N TYR A 580 15.63 24.20 -9.73
CA TYR A 580 15.95 25.32 -8.83
C TYR A 580 16.04 26.68 -9.55
N ARG A 581 16.35 26.71 -10.85
CA ARG A 581 16.40 27.98 -11.60
C ARG A 581 15.01 28.49 -11.88
N LYS A 582 14.10 27.56 -12.18
CA LYS A 582 12.69 27.87 -12.37
C LYS A 582 11.98 28.07 -11.03
N GLY A 583 12.42 27.44 -9.96
CA GLY A 583 11.66 27.36 -8.70
C GLY A 583 10.35 26.62 -8.92
N ALA A 584 10.41 25.49 -9.63
CA ALA A 584 9.27 24.64 -9.98
C ALA A 584 9.65 23.17 -9.85
N VAL A 585 8.68 22.32 -9.55
CA VAL A 585 8.79 20.87 -9.68
C VAL A 585 8.40 20.53 -11.12
N MET A 586 9.27 19.80 -11.82
CA MET A 586 9.06 19.38 -13.20
C MET A 586 8.52 17.95 -13.20
N ALA A 587 7.30 17.75 -13.66
CA ALA A 587 6.72 16.42 -13.84
C ALA A 587 6.98 15.91 -15.26
N THR A 588 7.64 14.76 -15.39
CA THR A 588 7.89 14.07 -16.65
C THR A 588 7.03 12.82 -16.71
N LEU A 589 6.33 12.62 -17.82
CA LEU A 589 5.39 11.52 -18.02
C LEU A 589 5.89 10.62 -19.14
N GLU A 590 5.94 9.32 -18.86
CA GLU A 590 6.39 8.31 -19.81
C GLU A 590 5.41 7.15 -19.86
N THR A 591 5.33 6.46 -20.99
CA THR A 591 4.52 5.25 -21.15
C THR A 591 5.08 4.40 -22.29
N MET A 592 4.71 3.12 -22.31
CA MET A 592 5.06 2.23 -23.40
C MET A 592 4.36 2.61 -24.72
N GLY A 593 5.17 2.67 -25.78
CA GLY A 593 4.72 2.85 -27.15
C GLY A 593 4.41 4.32 -27.50
N GLN A 594 4.06 4.57 -28.77
CA GLN A 594 3.62 5.89 -29.20
C GLN A 594 2.11 6.03 -28.96
N CYS A 595 1.71 6.52 -27.79
CA CYS A 595 0.32 6.85 -27.50
C CYS A 595 0.17 8.23 -26.85
N PRO A 596 -0.96 8.94 -27.06
CA PRO A 596 -1.21 10.21 -26.41
C PRO A 596 -1.28 10.07 -24.88
N LEU A 597 -0.38 10.76 -24.18
CA LEU A 597 -0.46 10.98 -22.75
C LEU A 597 -1.29 12.23 -22.47
N ARG A 598 -2.24 12.15 -21.54
CA ARG A 598 -3.01 13.32 -21.09
C ARG A 598 -3.02 13.44 -19.59
N TYR A 599 -3.12 14.67 -19.10
CA TYR A 599 -3.02 14.96 -17.66
C TYR A 599 -3.93 16.11 -17.20
N THR A 600 -4.13 16.16 -15.89
CA THR A 600 -4.80 17.22 -15.13
C THR A 600 -3.95 17.57 -13.90
N LEU A 601 -4.16 18.75 -13.31
CA LEU A 601 -3.43 19.22 -12.11
C LEU A 601 -4.35 19.48 -10.91
N ASP A 602 -5.65 19.27 -11.08
CA ASP A 602 -6.69 19.41 -10.05
C ASP A 602 -7.10 18.05 -9.45
N GLY A 603 -6.54 16.96 -9.96
CA GLY A 603 -6.83 15.60 -9.53
C GLY A 603 -8.00 14.93 -10.26
N SER A 604 -8.70 15.64 -11.15
CA SER A 604 -9.76 15.05 -11.98
C SER A 604 -9.20 13.98 -12.93
N LEU A 605 -9.99 12.95 -13.28
CA LEU A 605 -9.54 11.93 -14.23
C LEU A 605 -9.36 12.54 -15.63
N PRO A 606 -8.20 12.34 -16.30
CA PRO A 606 -7.99 12.85 -17.64
C PRO A 606 -8.90 12.12 -18.64
N ASP A 607 -9.44 12.89 -19.58
CA ASP A 607 -10.23 12.43 -20.73
C ASP A 607 -9.61 12.90 -22.05
N THR A 608 -10.24 12.59 -23.19
CA THR A 608 -9.74 12.99 -24.51
C THR A 608 -9.72 14.51 -24.75
N SER A 609 -10.34 15.30 -23.88
CA SER A 609 -10.33 16.77 -23.92
C SER A 609 -9.29 17.41 -22.99
N SER A 610 -8.72 16.62 -22.07
CA SER A 610 -7.71 17.04 -21.10
C SER A 610 -6.38 17.40 -21.78
N ALA A 611 -5.49 18.12 -21.07
CA ALA A 611 -4.24 18.61 -21.64
C ALA A 611 -3.39 17.46 -22.22
N LEU A 612 -2.93 17.61 -23.45
CA LEU A 612 -1.99 16.68 -24.07
C LEU A 612 -0.59 16.93 -23.48
N TYR A 613 0.09 15.87 -23.09
CA TYR A 613 1.48 15.95 -22.67
C TYR A 613 2.40 16.11 -23.90
N ASP A 614 3.05 17.27 -24.01
CA ASP A 614 4.00 17.62 -25.07
C ASP A 614 5.42 17.94 -24.54
N GLY A 615 5.62 17.78 -23.22
CA GLY A 615 6.89 17.97 -22.52
C GLY A 615 6.69 18.13 -21.00
N PRO A 616 7.77 18.25 -20.22
CA PRO A 616 7.71 18.34 -18.76
C PRO A 616 6.76 19.44 -18.25
N VAL A 617 5.89 19.09 -17.31
CA VAL A 617 4.86 19.98 -16.74
C VAL A 617 5.45 20.77 -15.57
N GLU A 618 5.34 22.10 -15.61
CA GLU A 618 5.82 22.99 -14.53
C GLU A 618 4.79 23.11 -13.40
N ILE A 619 5.16 22.69 -12.19
CA ILE A 619 4.34 22.79 -10.98
C ILE A 619 4.99 23.80 -10.01
N ARG A 620 4.25 24.83 -9.61
CA ARG A 620 4.75 25.98 -8.81
C ARG A 620 3.92 26.27 -7.55
N ARG A 621 2.95 25.40 -7.29
CA ARG A 621 1.94 25.47 -6.24
C ARG A 621 1.46 24.05 -5.99
N ASN A 622 0.67 23.87 -4.94
CA ASN A 622 -0.01 22.60 -4.70
C ASN A 622 -0.74 22.15 -5.97
N ALA A 623 -0.60 20.87 -6.29
CA ALA A 623 -1.26 20.27 -7.44
C ALA A 623 -1.49 18.79 -7.18
N VAL A 624 -2.54 18.25 -7.79
CA VAL A 624 -2.76 16.80 -7.87
C VAL A 624 -2.63 16.42 -9.34
N LEU A 625 -1.47 15.90 -9.72
CA LEU A 625 -1.21 15.44 -11.08
C LEU A 625 -1.93 14.11 -11.28
N THR A 626 -2.90 14.05 -12.18
CA THR A 626 -3.47 12.79 -12.66
C THR A 626 -3.16 12.65 -14.14
N ALA A 627 -2.53 11.54 -14.57
CA ALA A 627 -2.17 11.31 -15.97
C ALA A 627 -2.54 9.90 -16.44
N ALA A 628 -2.93 9.76 -17.71
CA ALA A 628 -3.26 8.47 -18.32
C ALA A 628 -2.76 8.40 -19.77
N ALA A 629 -2.41 7.18 -20.19
CA ALA A 629 -2.10 6.84 -21.57
C ALA A 629 -3.38 6.47 -22.32
N PHE A 630 -3.61 7.05 -23.50
CA PHE A 630 -4.80 6.80 -24.31
C PHE A 630 -4.48 5.88 -25.48
N ARG A 631 -5.09 4.69 -25.51
CA ARG A 631 -4.97 3.71 -26.61
C ARG A 631 -6.36 3.48 -27.20
N ASP A 632 -6.50 3.62 -28.52
CA ASP A 632 -7.78 3.54 -29.25
C ASP A 632 -8.89 4.44 -28.66
N GLY A 633 -8.51 5.62 -28.17
CA GLY A 633 -9.42 6.58 -27.54
C GLY A 633 -9.88 6.22 -26.13
N LYS A 634 -9.44 5.09 -25.56
CA LYS A 634 -9.70 4.68 -24.18
C LYS A 634 -8.51 5.04 -23.28
N ALA A 635 -8.82 5.57 -22.10
CA ALA A 635 -7.80 5.82 -21.08
C ALA A 635 -7.38 4.49 -20.43
N GLY A 636 -6.07 4.27 -20.29
CA GLY A 636 -5.51 3.25 -19.42
C GLY A 636 -5.63 3.63 -17.94
N GLU A 637 -5.04 2.82 -17.06
CA GLU A 637 -5.02 3.12 -15.63
C GLU A 637 -4.26 4.44 -15.38
N PRO A 638 -4.87 5.41 -14.67
CA PRO A 638 -4.22 6.67 -14.40
C PRO A 638 -3.15 6.53 -13.31
N VAL A 639 -2.07 7.29 -13.45
CA VAL A 639 -1.19 7.66 -12.33
C VAL A 639 -1.72 8.90 -11.65
N ARG A 640 -1.64 8.96 -10.32
CA ARG A 640 -2.05 10.12 -9.53
C ARG A 640 -0.97 10.41 -8.50
N GLU A 641 -0.55 11.68 -8.43
CA GLU A 641 0.45 12.16 -7.49
C GLU A 641 -0.02 13.47 -6.84
N GLU A 642 0.19 13.61 -5.53
CA GLU A 642 -0.04 14.86 -4.81
C GLU A 642 1.29 15.58 -4.57
N ILE A 643 1.38 16.81 -5.07
CA ILE A 643 2.56 17.67 -4.93
C ILE A 643 2.21 18.79 -3.96
N SER A 644 2.83 18.79 -2.78
CA SER A 644 2.76 19.87 -1.79
C SER A 644 3.84 20.90 -2.06
N PHE A 645 3.50 22.19 -2.11
CA PHE A 645 4.44 23.25 -2.44
C PHE A 645 4.56 24.28 -1.30
N SER A 646 5.77 24.41 -0.75
CA SER A 646 6.12 25.33 0.33
C SER A 646 7.16 26.37 -0.11
N LEU A 647 7.65 27.20 0.81
CA LEU A 647 8.77 28.11 0.53
C LEU A 647 10.10 27.37 0.29
N ALA A 648 10.22 26.15 0.83
CA ALA A 648 11.38 25.28 0.69
C ALA A 648 11.33 24.41 -0.59
N THR A 649 10.15 24.14 -1.13
CA THR A 649 9.98 23.29 -2.31
C THR A 649 10.65 23.91 -3.55
N ALA A 650 11.30 23.06 -4.34
CA ALA A 650 12.13 23.42 -5.48
C ALA A 650 13.24 24.44 -5.15
N ARG A 651 13.85 24.31 -3.96
CA ARG A 651 15.02 25.09 -3.53
C ARG A 651 16.26 24.21 -3.34
N PRO A 652 17.46 24.75 -3.56
CA PRO A 652 18.69 24.01 -3.28
C PRO A 652 18.77 23.60 -1.82
N VAL A 653 19.06 22.32 -1.59
CA VAL A 653 19.27 21.72 -0.27
C VAL A 653 20.60 20.98 -0.22
N THR A 654 21.31 21.12 0.90
CA THR A 654 22.56 20.42 1.17
C THR A 654 22.51 19.74 2.52
N LEU A 655 23.01 18.50 2.59
CA LEU A 655 23.14 17.74 3.83
C LEU A 655 24.56 17.87 4.40
N SER A 656 24.66 18.04 5.71
CA SER A 656 25.96 18.08 6.41
C SER A 656 26.60 16.70 6.60
N ALA A 657 25.81 15.63 6.55
CA ALA A 657 26.26 14.24 6.60
C ALA A 657 25.56 13.42 5.51
N ALA A 658 26.25 12.39 5.01
CA ALA A 658 25.67 11.51 4.01
C ALA A 658 24.58 10.61 4.63
N PRO A 659 23.45 10.38 3.95
CA PRO A 659 22.48 9.37 4.35
C PRO A 659 23.07 7.94 4.25
N SER A 660 22.34 6.96 4.76
CA SER A 660 22.70 5.54 4.62
C SER A 660 22.77 5.15 3.13
N GLU A 661 23.81 4.44 2.72
CA GLU A 661 24.04 4.02 1.33
C GLU A 661 22.84 3.26 0.74
N ARG A 662 22.19 2.43 1.58
CA ARG A 662 20.99 1.65 1.20
C ARG A 662 19.74 2.51 0.98
N TYR A 663 19.65 3.66 1.65
CA TYR A 663 18.47 4.51 1.71
C TYR A 663 18.77 5.95 1.28
N THR A 664 19.72 6.11 0.35
CA THR A 664 20.11 7.41 -0.22
C THR A 664 19.15 7.84 -1.32
N LEU A 665 18.74 6.92 -2.20
CA LEU A 665 17.85 7.18 -3.35
C LEU A 665 18.31 8.39 -4.17
N ASP A 666 17.42 9.37 -4.44
CA ASP A 666 17.74 10.61 -5.16
C ASP A 666 18.48 11.65 -4.29
N GLY A 667 18.76 11.32 -3.03
CA GLY A 667 19.57 12.10 -2.10
C GLY A 667 18.80 13.26 -1.47
N ALA A 668 19.53 14.34 -1.16
CA ALA A 668 18.98 15.49 -0.42
C ALA A 668 17.78 16.15 -1.10
N VAL A 669 17.64 16.01 -2.43
CA VAL A 669 16.57 16.62 -3.22
C VAL A 669 15.17 16.21 -2.74
N MET A 670 15.04 15.00 -2.21
CA MET A 670 13.79 14.45 -1.67
C MET A 670 13.24 15.24 -0.48
N LEU A 671 14.06 16.08 0.16
CA LEU A 671 13.62 16.96 1.24
C LEU A 671 12.93 18.24 0.72
N THR A 672 12.92 18.48 -0.59
CA THR A 672 12.42 19.72 -1.21
C THR A 672 11.75 19.48 -2.58
N ASP A 673 11.35 18.25 -2.90
CA ASP A 673 10.74 17.89 -4.19
C ASP A 673 9.21 18.02 -4.18
N GLY A 674 8.62 18.30 -3.01
CA GLY A 674 7.18 18.48 -2.82
C GLY A 674 6.41 17.17 -2.66
N LEU A 675 7.10 16.03 -2.57
CA LEU A 675 6.51 14.71 -2.47
C LEU A 675 6.55 14.20 -1.03
N LYS A 676 5.47 13.54 -0.61
CA LYS A 676 5.32 13.06 0.76
C LYS A 676 5.34 11.54 0.84
N GLY A 677 5.96 11.00 1.88
CA GLY A 677 6.01 9.57 2.14
C GLY A 677 4.78 9.04 2.89
N GLY A 678 4.41 7.80 2.59
CA GLY A 678 3.45 6.99 3.36
C GLY A 678 4.13 6.16 4.45
N ASP A 679 3.41 5.22 5.07
CA ASP A 679 3.89 4.42 6.22
C ASP A 679 4.97 3.36 5.88
N VAL A 680 5.35 3.27 4.61
CA VAL A 680 6.40 2.35 4.10
C VAL A 680 7.68 3.14 3.81
N TYR A 681 8.67 3.02 4.69
CA TYR A 681 9.98 3.68 4.52
C TYR A 681 10.73 3.24 3.25
N GLY A 682 10.43 2.05 2.74
CA GLY A 682 10.98 1.52 1.48
C GLY A 682 10.32 2.03 0.20
N SER A 683 9.32 2.92 0.28
CA SER A 683 8.52 3.40 -0.86
C SER A 683 9.25 4.27 -1.88
N GLY A 684 10.52 4.60 -1.64
CA GLY A 684 11.25 5.56 -2.46
C GLY A 684 10.95 7.03 -2.13
N ARG A 685 10.18 7.30 -1.08
CA ARG A 685 9.79 8.66 -0.63
C ARG A 685 10.51 9.12 0.65
N TRP A 686 11.42 8.31 1.15
CA TRP A 686 12.10 8.54 2.43
C TRP A 686 13.61 8.44 2.28
N ILE A 687 14.33 9.39 2.87
CA ILE A 687 15.80 9.37 3.01
C ILE A 687 16.18 8.93 4.42
N GLY A 688 17.06 7.94 4.55
CA GLY A 688 17.39 7.29 5.83
C GLY A 688 18.75 7.69 6.43
N PHE A 689 18.77 7.94 7.74
CA PHE A 689 19.95 8.30 8.53
C PHE A 689 20.11 7.31 9.71
N GLU A 690 21.24 6.59 9.80
CA GLU A 690 21.47 5.58 10.83
C GLU A 690 22.44 6.10 11.90
N GLY A 691 21.96 6.25 13.14
CA GLY A 691 22.80 6.69 14.26
C GLY A 691 23.41 8.10 14.13
N ILE A 692 23.02 8.88 13.12
CA ILE A 692 23.45 10.26 12.89
C ILE A 692 22.23 11.17 12.72
N PRO A 693 22.32 12.46 13.10
CA PRO A 693 21.23 13.41 12.87
C PRO A 693 21.08 13.72 11.38
N MET A 694 19.85 13.98 10.95
CA MET A 694 19.61 14.71 9.71
C MET A 694 19.96 16.19 9.96
N GLU A 695 20.80 16.79 9.13
CA GLU A 695 21.02 18.25 9.12
C GLU A 695 20.99 18.75 7.67
N ALA A 696 19.91 19.46 7.33
CA ALA A 696 19.65 20.01 6.00
C ALA A 696 19.70 21.53 6.01
N VAL A 697 20.41 22.11 5.03
CA VAL A 697 20.46 23.56 4.79
C VAL A 697 19.78 23.85 3.46
N ILE A 698 18.74 24.68 3.48
CA ILE A 698 17.92 25.07 2.33
C ILE A 698 18.18 26.55 2.01
N ASP A 699 18.55 26.86 0.76
CA ASP A 699 18.67 28.24 0.26
C ASP A 699 17.34 28.69 -0.36
N LEU A 700 16.58 29.54 0.33
CA LEU A 700 15.30 30.08 -0.15
C LEU A 700 15.46 31.01 -1.37
N GLY A 701 16.70 31.31 -1.77
CA GLY A 701 17.11 32.13 -2.91
C GLY A 701 17.23 33.61 -2.57
N GLU A 702 16.29 34.13 -1.77
CA GLU A 702 16.25 35.51 -1.28
C GLU A 702 15.73 35.55 0.17
N PRO A 703 15.93 36.67 0.91
CA PRO A 703 15.37 36.80 2.26
C PRO A 703 13.84 36.77 2.27
N LYS A 704 13.27 35.71 2.83
CA LYS A 704 11.82 35.51 3.01
C LYS A 704 11.46 35.50 4.48
N GLU A 705 10.24 35.94 4.78
CA GLU A 705 9.69 35.80 6.13
C GLU A 705 9.20 34.36 6.32
N ILE A 706 9.64 33.73 7.40
CA ILE A 706 9.27 32.37 7.81
C ILE A 706 8.91 32.38 9.30
N SER A 707 7.89 31.60 9.67
CA SER A 707 7.49 31.39 11.07
C SER A 707 7.15 29.93 11.36
N SER A 708 7.34 29.04 10.40
CA SER A 708 7.16 27.60 10.62
C SER A 708 8.04 26.71 9.74
N VAL A 709 8.29 25.51 10.24
CA VAL A 709 8.88 24.36 9.54
C VAL A 709 8.06 23.10 9.86
N SER A 710 7.84 22.24 8.87
CA SER A 710 7.37 20.86 9.08
C SER A 710 8.22 19.83 8.35
N LEU A 711 8.26 18.61 8.88
CA LEU A 711 8.79 17.44 8.21
C LEU A 711 8.03 16.17 8.60
N GLY A 712 7.97 15.18 7.71
CA GLY A 712 7.52 13.83 8.07
C GLY A 712 8.68 12.95 8.50
N VAL A 713 8.40 12.07 9.46
CA VAL A 713 9.29 11.01 9.92
C VAL A 713 8.54 9.68 9.84
N CYS A 714 9.09 8.69 9.14
CA CYS A 714 8.53 7.35 9.15
C CYS A 714 8.96 6.64 10.43
N VAL A 715 8.03 5.98 11.10
CA VAL A 715 8.27 5.18 12.30
C VAL A 715 7.85 3.75 12.01
N ASN A 716 8.76 2.81 12.23
CA ASN A 716 8.50 1.39 12.26
C ASN A 716 9.50 0.76 13.24
N THR A 717 9.14 0.77 14.52
CA THR A 717 10.07 0.40 15.59
C THR A 717 10.46 -1.08 15.57
N ALA A 718 9.67 -1.94 14.93
CA ALA A 718 9.99 -3.35 14.73
C ALA A 718 11.24 -3.53 13.86
N ASP A 719 11.45 -2.62 12.91
CA ASP A 719 12.57 -2.62 11.95
C ASP A 719 13.73 -1.69 12.38
N GLY A 720 13.68 -1.16 13.62
CA GLY A 720 14.69 -0.23 14.10
C GLY A 720 14.53 1.21 13.56
N VAL A 721 13.38 1.54 12.97
CA VAL A 721 13.06 2.87 12.46
C VAL A 721 12.28 3.66 13.51
N PHE A 722 12.90 4.71 14.07
CA PHE A 722 12.37 5.48 15.20
C PHE A 722 12.12 6.93 14.84
N ASP A 723 11.34 7.59 15.70
CA ASP A 723 11.06 9.01 15.58
C ASP A 723 12.29 9.89 15.92
N ALA A 724 12.23 11.16 15.54
CA ALA A 724 13.18 12.16 15.99
C ALA A 724 13.05 12.38 17.51
N ARG A 725 14.18 12.65 18.19
CA ARG A 725 14.23 12.96 19.63
C ARG A 725 14.30 14.45 19.93
N ARG A 726 14.77 15.23 18.97
CA ARG A 726 14.84 16.68 19.02
C ARG A 726 14.87 17.20 17.60
N ILE A 727 14.12 18.27 17.33
CA ILE A 727 14.24 19.00 16.07
C ILE A 727 14.55 20.45 16.37
N GLU A 728 15.52 21.00 15.64
CA GLU A 728 16.03 22.35 15.80
C GLU A 728 15.97 23.10 14.48
N VAL A 729 15.52 24.35 14.55
CA VAL A 729 15.39 25.24 13.40
C VAL A 729 16.31 26.44 13.58
N TYR A 730 17.16 26.67 12.59
CA TYR A 730 18.06 27.81 12.55
C TYR A 730 17.89 28.60 11.26
N VAL A 731 18.17 29.90 11.33
CA VAL A 731 18.10 30.80 10.18
C VAL A 731 19.42 31.54 9.96
N SER A 732 19.68 31.94 8.72
CA SER A 732 20.83 32.78 8.38
C SER A 732 20.54 33.69 7.18
N ASP A 733 21.10 34.90 7.20
CA ASP A 733 21.10 35.78 6.02
C ASP A 733 22.24 35.45 5.04
N ASN A 734 23.33 34.83 5.51
CA ASN A 734 24.59 34.70 4.77
C ASN A 734 25.07 33.25 4.60
N GLY A 735 24.35 32.27 5.15
CA GLY A 735 24.66 30.84 5.03
C GLY A 735 25.88 30.39 5.84
N ARG A 736 26.49 31.26 6.66
CA ARG A 736 27.69 30.98 7.46
C ARG A 736 27.44 31.01 8.96
N ARG A 737 26.63 31.98 9.42
CA ARG A 737 26.25 32.11 10.84
C ARG A 737 24.77 31.82 10.97
N TYR A 738 24.45 30.76 11.69
CA TYR A 738 23.08 30.34 11.94
C TYR A 738 22.67 30.73 13.36
N THR A 739 21.45 31.24 13.49
CA THR A 739 20.82 31.57 14.77
C THR A 739 19.63 30.65 14.95
N GLU A 740 19.57 29.96 16.10
CA GLU A 740 18.44 29.13 16.47
C GLU A 740 17.21 30.00 16.69
N VAL A 741 16.08 29.62 16.11
CA VAL A 741 14.79 30.33 16.23
C VAL A 741 13.73 29.47 16.92
N ALA A 742 13.90 28.15 16.91
CA ALA A 742 13.10 27.21 17.68
C ALA A 742 13.81 25.86 17.85
N SER A 743 13.45 25.16 18.90
CA SER A 743 13.77 23.74 19.11
C SER A 743 12.61 23.07 19.83
N GLU A 744 12.37 21.79 19.55
CA GLU A 744 11.37 20.97 20.23
C GLU A 744 11.97 19.60 20.56
N ASP A 745 11.73 19.11 21.77
CA ASP A 745 12.19 17.80 22.27
C ASP A 745 11.01 16.82 22.24
N TYR A 746 11.29 15.58 21.80
CA TYR A 746 10.29 14.53 21.70
C TYR A 746 10.64 13.36 22.62
N PRO A 747 9.64 12.78 23.32
CA PRO A 747 9.87 11.67 24.23
C PRO A 747 10.33 10.42 23.47
N ALA A 748 11.10 9.55 24.14
CA ALA A 748 11.41 8.23 23.60
C ALA A 748 10.11 7.43 23.41
N ILE A 749 10.03 6.66 22.33
CA ILE A 749 8.88 5.79 22.08
C ILE A 749 8.81 4.71 23.17
N ALA A 750 7.67 4.62 23.84
CA ALA A 750 7.47 3.76 25.01
C ALA A 750 7.06 2.31 24.67
N SER A 751 6.55 2.08 23.46
CA SER A 751 6.06 0.78 22.99
C SER A 751 6.15 0.67 21.47
N GLU A 752 6.02 -0.55 20.96
CA GLU A 752 6.06 -0.78 19.51
C GLU A 752 5.03 0.09 18.76
N THR A 753 5.49 0.82 17.75
CA THR A 753 4.70 1.81 17.00
C THR A 753 5.08 1.77 15.52
N ARG A 754 4.07 1.94 14.65
CA ARG A 754 4.25 2.10 13.19
C ARG A 754 3.40 3.28 12.69
N GLY A 755 3.89 3.97 11.66
CA GLY A 755 3.16 5.04 10.96
C GLY A 755 4.05 6.22 10.59
N VAL A 756 3.44 7.30 10.10
CA VAL A 756 4.13 8.56 9.81
C VAL A 756 3.86 9.56 10.93
N ARG A 757 4.91 10.17 11.47
CA ARG A 757 4.82 11.30 12.40
C ARG A 757 5.16 12.59 11.67
N ARG A 758 4.25 13.54 11.67
CA ARG A 758 4.45 14.87 11.08
C ARG A 758 4.84 15.85 12.19
N HIS A 759 6.10 16.27 12.18
CA HIS A 759 6.60 17.25 13.13
C HIS A 759 6.40 18.65 12.58
N PHE A 760 5.97 19.56 13.45
CA PHE A 760 5.72 20.94 13.10
C PHE A 760 6.26 21.87 14.18
N ILE A 761 7.04 22.87 13.76
CA ILE A 761 7.75 23.78 14.65
C ILE A 761 7.44 25.20 14.21
N SER A 762 6.80 25.98 15.08
CA SER A 762 6.50 27.39 14.87
C SER A 762 7.39 28.28 15.71
N PHE A 763 7.70 29.47 15.21
CA PHE A 763 8.52 30.48 15.88
C PHE A 763 8.07 31.89 15.50
N ILE A 764 8.58 32.89 16.22
CA ILE A 764 8.33 34.30 15.90
C ILE A 764 8.77 34.57 14.46
N PRO A 765 7.94 35.21 13.61
CA PRO A 765 8.29 35.51 12.23
C PRO A 765 9.65 36.16 12.10
N VAL A 766 10.51 35.57 11.29
CA VAL A 766 11.88 36.02 11.03
C VAL A 766 12.12 36.07 9.54
N LYS A 767 12.79 37.13 9.10
CA LYS A 767 13.21 37.27 7.70
C LYS A 767 14.61 36.70 7.54
N ALA A 768 14.78 35.70 6.69
CA ALA A 768 16.06 35.04 6.44
C ALA A 768 16.12 34.42 5.04
N ARG A 769 17.33 34.16 4.53
CA ARG A 769 17.54 33.49 3.22
C ARG A 769 17.80 32.00 3.36
N TYR A 770 18.55 31.60 4.38
CA TYR A 770 18.92 30.20 4.60
C TYR A 770 18.16 29.65 5.80
N LEU A 771 17.59 28.47 5.61
CA LEU A 771 16.92 27.69 6.64
C LEU A 771 17.77 26.45 6.91
N LYS A 772 18.12 26.18 8.16
CA LYS A 772 18.77 24.94 8.58
C LYS A 772 17.85 24.19 9.53
N VAL A 773 17.58 22.92 9.22
CA VAL A 773 16.79 22.01 10.06
C VAL A 773 17.68 20.87 10.49
N ARG A 774 17.71 20.60 11.80
CA ARG A 774 18.46 19.48 12.37
C ARG A 774 17.51 18.58 13.15
N ALA A 775 17.42 17.30 12.80
CA ALA A 775 16.60 16.30 13.49
C ALA A 775 17.51 15.22 14.08
N GLU A 776 17.49 15.06 15.40
CA GLU A 776 18.28 14.05 16.10
C GLU A 776 17.57 12.69 16.10
N ALA A 777 18.26 11.65 15.63
CA ALA A 777 17.78 10.28 15.69
C ALA A 777 17.90 9.68 17.10
N GLU A 778 17.08 8.66 17.41
CA GLU A 778 17.24 7.84 18.61
C GLU A 778 18.62 7.15 18.59
N GLN A 779 19.45 7.49 19.59
CA GLN A 779 20.84 7.06 19.65
C GLN A 779 20.99 5.63 20.17
N SER A 780 20.07 5.21 21.03
CA SER A 780 20.05 3.88 21.63
C SER A 780 18.62 3.39 21.69
N ILE A 781 18.32 2.35 20.90
CA ILE A 781 16.98 1.75 20.88
C ILE A 781 16.58 1.31 22.32
N PRO A 782 15.36 1.65 22.79
CA PRO A 782 14.89 1.35 24.13
C PRO A 782 14.87 -0.15 24.50
N SER A 783 14.96 -0.45 25.79
CA SER A 783 15.08 -1.80 26.33
C SER A 783 13.87 -2.72 26.11
N TRP A 784 12.71 -2.17 25.76
CA TRP A 784 11.51 -2.96 25.44
C TRP A 784 11.59 -3.57 24.03
N SER A 785 12.43 -3.03 23.15
CA SER A 785 12.62 -3.55 21.79
C SER A 785 13.66 -4.67 21.78
N TRP A 786 13.46 -5.66 20.90
CA TRP A 786 14.41 -6.75 20.67
C TRP A 786 15.73 -6.25 20.04
N LEU A 787 15.74 -5.04 19.47
CA LEU A 787 16.91 -4.34 18.94
C LEU A 787 17.63 -3.45 19.98
N SER A 788 17.25 -3.55 21.26
CA SER A 788 17.76 -2.74 22.37
C SER A 788 19.28 -2.55 22.33
N GLY A 789 19.71 -1.29 22.47
CA GLY A 789 21.13 -0.90 22.51
C GLY A 789 21.80 -0.70 21.15
N SER A 790 21.11 -0.99 20.04
CA SER A 790 21.55 -0.65 18.68
C SER A 790 21.21 0.81 18.34
N SER A 791 21.85 1.37 17.31
CA SER A 791 21.48 2.68 16.75
C SER A 791 20.19 2.56 15.94
N ALA A 792 19.33 3.57 16.01
CA ALA A 792 18.10 3.60 15.22
C ALA A 792 18.31 4.30 13.86
N PHE A 793 17.44 3.96 12.91
CA PHE A 793 17.23 4.73 11.70
C PHE A 793 16.23 5.86 11.94
N LEU A 794 16.54 7.04 11.37
CA LEU A 794 15.63 8.16 11.18
C LEU A 794 15.36 8.31 9.68
N PHE A 795 14.11 8.17 9.27
CA PHE A 795 13.69 8.36 7.87
C PHE A 795 12.88 9.64 7.74
N VAL A 796 13.28 10.54 6.83
CA VAL A 796 12.65 11.84 6.62
C VAL A 796 12.16 11.95 5.18
N ASP A 797 11.01 12.59 4.95
CA ASP A 797 10.49 12.91 3.61
C ASP A 797 10.70 14.40 3.26
N GLU A 798 9.65 15.23 3.11
CA GLU A 798 9.72 16.63 2.68
C GLU A 798 9.90 17.58 3.87
N ILE A 799 10.75 18.61 3.73
CA ILE A 799 10.84 19.75 4.64
C ILE A 799 10.04 20.91 4.05
N GLU A 800 8.95 21.28 4.73
CA GLU A 800 8.13 22.42 4.33
C GLU A 800 8.47 23.64 5.20
N ALA A 801 8.55 24.81 4.57
CA ALA A 801 8.73 26.09 5.27
C ALA A 801 7.60 27.07 4.90
N GLY A 802 7.08 27.79 5.88
CA GLY A 802 5.92 28.65 5.67
C GLY A 802 5.74 29.74 6.73
N ALA A 803 4.56 30.35 6.69
CA ALA A 803 4.07 31.28 7.68
C ALA A 803 2.98 30.61 8.53
N ALA A 804 3.18 30.57 9.84
CA ALA A 804 2.14 30.29 10.82
C ALA A 804 1.49 31.59 11.31
N LEU A 805 0.16 31.56 11.46
CA LEU A 805 -0.63 32.55 12.17
C LEU A 805 -0.70 32.18 13.64
N ARG A 806 -0.63 33.17 14.52
CA ARG A 806 -0.87 32.99 15.97
C ARG A 806 -2.33 32.57 16.21
N ALA A 807 -2.62 31.94 17.33
CA ALA A 807 -4.00 31.59 17.66
C ALA A 807 -4.85 32.83 17.99
N ASP A 808 -4.24 33.88 18.53
CA ASP A 808 -4.87 35.14 18.92
C ASP A 808 -5.08 36.17 17.78
N VAL A 809 -4.93 35.77 16.51
CA VAL A 809 -5.11 36.67 15.37
C VAL A 809 -6.56 37.17 15.25
N PRO A 810 -6.81 38.43 14.83
CA PRO A 810 -8.15 39.02 14.79
C PRO A 810 -9.12 38.32 13.82
N GLN A 811 -8.61 37.50 12.89
CA GLN A 811 -9.40 36.68 11.98
C GLN A 811 -10.04 35.46 12.65
N VAL A 812 -9.64 35.14 13.88
CA VAL A 812 -10.15 34.00 14.66
C VAL A 812 -10.84 34.54 15.90
N ARG A 813 -12.13 34.22 16.02
CA ARG A 813 -12.97 34.65 17.15
C ARG A 813 -13.21 33.47 18.07
N TYR A 814 -12.94 33.65 19.36
CA TYR A 814 -13.23 32.66 20.39
C TYR A 814 -14.45 33.09 21.19
N THR A 815 -15.39 32.16 21.40
CA THR A 815 -16.59 32.36 22.21
C THR A 815 -16.58 31.37 23.38
N GLY A 816 -16.71 31.90 24.59
CA GLY A 816 -16.58 31.17 25.85
C GLY A 816 -15.52 31.80 26.75
N ARG A 817 -15.11 31.07 27.80
CA ARG A 817 -14.07 31.52 28.74
C ARG A 817 -12.72 31.03 28.24
N VAL A 818 -11.85 31.97 27.87
CA VAL A 818 -10.53 31.67 27.29
C VAL A 818 -9.42 32.48 27.95
N LEU A 819 -8.23 31.90 28.03
CA LEU A 819 -7.00 32.59 28.41
C LEU A 819 -6.14 32.82 27.17
N ARG A 820 -5.72 34.06 26.92
CA ARG A 820 -4.74 34.39 25.88
C ARG A 820 -3.37 34.59 26.53
N THR A 821 -2.34 33.95 26.00
CA THR A 821 -0.96 34.02 26.52
C THR A 821 -0.08 34.91 25.65
N GLU A 822 1.07 35.37 26.17
CA GLU A 822 1.98 36.28 25.44
C GLU A 822 2.53 35.67 24.14
N ASP A 823 2.76 34.36 24.12
CA ASP A 823 3.19 33.60 22.94
C ASP A 823 2.10 33.51 21.85
N GLY A 824 0.88 33.96 22.14
CA GLY A 824 -0.25 34.02 21.21
C GLY A 824 -1.11 32.78 21.20
N SER A 825 -0.89 31.84 22.13
CA SER A 825 -1.77 30.69 22.30
C SER A 825 -3.06 31.05 23.05
N VAL A 826 -4.11 30.25 22.83
CA VAL A 826 -5.42 30.44 23.46
C VAL A 826 -5.87 29.14 24.11
N SER A 827 -6.05 29.17 25.43
CA SER A 827 -6.41 28.00 26.25
C SER A 827 -7.84 28.08 26.79
N TYR A 828 -8.52 26.94 26.85
CA TYR A 828 -9.89 26.80 27.39
C TYR A 828 -10.20 25.34 27.77
N ASP A 829 -11.11 25.13 28.72
CA ASP A 829 -11.51 23.80 29.19
C ASP A 829 -13.03 23.60 29.32
N TRP A 830 -13.82 24.66 29.51
CA TRP A 830 -15.28 24.56 29.53
C TRP A 830 -15.83 23.98 28.22
N SER A 831 -16.70 22.97 28.34
CA SER A 831 -17.39 22.37 27.19
C SER A 831 -18.20 23.42 26.45
N GLY A 832 -18.32 23.27 25.14
CA GLY A 832 -19.02 24.23 24.28
C GLY A 832 -18.25 25.52 24.00
N THR A 833 -17.04 25.73 24.56
CA THR A 833 -16.14 26.79 24.10
C THR A 833 -15.72 26.50 22.65
N TYR A 834 -15.79 27.50 21.77
CA TYR A 834 -15.46 27.33 20.37
C TYR A 834 -14.70 28.49 19.76
N LEU A 835 -13.99 28.21 18.67
CA LEU A 835 -13.43 29.21 17.78
C LEU A 835 -14.17 29.23 16.45
N THR A 836 -14.20 30.39 15.80
CA THR A 836 -14.80 30.64 14.48
C THR A 836 -13.83 31.42 13.59
N THR A 837 -13.75 31.04 12.31
CA THR A 837 -12.99 31.77 11.28
C THR A 837 -13.53 31.46 9.89
N VAL A 838 -13.22 32.29 8.90
CA VAL A 838 -13.56 32.04 7.49
C VAL A 838 -12.29 31.67 6.73
N LEU A 839 -12.23 30.43 6.24
CA LEU A 839 -11.17 29.94 5.38
C LEU A 839 -11.52 30.20 3.91
N LYS A 840 -10.64 30.93 3.22
CA LYS A 840 -10.63 30.98 1.76
C LYS A 840 -9.37 30.30 1.27
N GLY A 841 -9.50 29.07 0.79
CA GLY A 841 -8.36 28.23 0.42
C GLY A 841 -8.66 26.74 0.48
N GLU A 842 -7.61 25.93 0.40
CA GLU A 842 -7.72 24.47 0.26
C GLU A 842 -7.77 23.73 1.60
N ARG A 843 -7.08 24.23 2.63
CA ARG A 843 -7.07 23.65 3.97
C ARG A 843 -6.60 24.65 5.03
N LEU A 844 -6.91 24.34 6.29
CA LEU A 844 -6.46 25.02 7.50
C LEU A 844 -5.87 23.96 8.44
N ASP A 845 -4.60 24.10 8.79
CA ASP A 845 -3.95 23.20 9.74
C ASP A 845 -3.88 23.93 11.10
N ALA A 846 -4.52 23.37 12.14
CA ALA A 846 -4.60 23.96 13.48
C ALA A 846 -3.74 23.17 14.48
N ARG A 847 -2.73 23.80 15.08
CA ARG A 847 -1.92 23.18 16.13
C ARG A 847 -2.65 23.30 17.46
N ILE A 848 -3.07 22.18 18.03
CA ILE A 848 -3.86 22.11 19.26
C ILE A 848 -3.16 21.13 20.22
N ALA A 849 -2.89 21.60 21.43
CA ALA A 849 -2.37 20.79 22.52
C ALA A 849 -3.48 20.47 23.54
N SER A 850 -3.38 19.32 24.21
CA SER A 850 -4.32 18.89 25.24
C SER A 850 -3.62 18.39 26.51
N GLU A 851 -4.11 18.81 27.68
CA GLU A 851 -3.74 18.29 29.01
C GLU A 851 -4.78 17.24 29.46
N GLY A 852 -4.89 16.12 28.72
CA GLY A 852 -5.93 15.10 28.86
C GLY A 852 -6.62 14.75 27.53
N GLU A 853 -7.76 14.07 27.55
CA GLU A 853 -8.52 13.68 26.34
C GLU A 853 -9.60 14.73 26.00
N CYS A 854 -9.28 15.60 25.03
CA CYS A 854 -10.20 16.61 24.53
C CYS A 854 -10.86 16.18 23.22
N TRP A 855 -12.19 16.12 23.18
CA TRP A 855 -12.95 15.93 21.95
C TRP A 855 -13.44 17.26 21.38
N PHE A 856 -13.54 17.36 20.06
CA PHE A 856 -14.00 18.56 19.34
C PHE A 856 -15.04 18.22 18.28
N ASN A 857 -16.04 19.07 18.12
CA ASN A 857 -16.88 19.11 16.92
C ASN A 857 -16.22 20.02 15.87
N VAL A 858 -16.30 19.61 14.61
CA VAL A 858 -15.99 20.43 13.44
C VAL A 858 -17.30 20.79 12.76
N ILE A 859 -17.55 22.07 12.57
CA ILE A 859 -18.75 22.60 11.89
C ILE A 859 -18.27 23.48 10.74
N VAL A 860 -18.77 23.21 9.54
CA VAL A 860 -18.41 23.94 8.31
C VAL A 860 -19.69 24.51 7.69
N ASP A 861 -19.69 25.81 7.41
CA ASP A 861 -20.83 26.54 6.86
C ASP A 861 -22.14 26.29 7.64
N GLY A 862 -22.01 26.20 8.98
CA GLY A 862 -23.12 25.95 9.90
C GLY A 862 -23.61 24.50 9.95
N LYS A 863 -23.00 23.56 9.22
CA LYS A 863 -23.34 22.14 9.23
C LYS A 863 -22.29 21.31 10.00
N PRO A 864 -22.71 20.31 10.79
CA PRO A 864 -21.77 19.35 11.37
C PRO A 864 -20.96 18.66 10.25
N ALA A 865 -19.63 18.71 10.38
CA ALA A 865 -18.69 18.22 9.38
C ALA A 865 -17.89 17.00 9.89
N GLY A 866 -17.74 16.84 11.21
CA GLY A 866 -17.04 15.70 11.83
C GLY A 866 -16.71 15.95 13.30
N LYS A 867 -15.95 15.03 13.90
CA LYS A 867 -15.38 15.16 15.26
C LYS A 867 -13.99 14.54 15.32
N PHE A 868 -13.15 14.99 16.24
CA PHE A 868 -11.82 14.42 16.51
C PHE A 868 -11.49 14.53 18.00
N SER A 869 -10.49 13.77 18.47
CA SER A 869 -9.93 13.88 19.82
C SER A 869 -8.42 14.09 19.80
N ILE A 870 -7.91 14.69 20.86
CA ILE A 870 -6.47 14.87 21.14
C ILE A 870 -6.24 14.45 22.59
N ALA A 871 -5.24 13.62 22.84
CA ALA A 871 -4.90 13.10 24.17
C ALA A 871 -3.41 13.35 24.49
N ASP A 872 -3.13 14.08 25.57
CA ASP A 872 -1.79 14.28 26.16
C ASP A 872 -0.65 14.62 25.18
N THR A 873 -0.97 15.36 24.13
CA THR A 873 -0.07 15.63 23.00
C THR A 873 -0.32 16.99 22.40
N ASP A 874 0.69 17.49 21.69
CA ASP A 874 0.59 18.60 20.75
C ASP A 874 0.38 18.01 19.35
N THR A 875 -0.76 18.32 18.72
CA THR A 875 -1.18 17.72 17.45
C THR A 875 -1.55 18.80 16.44
N VAL A 876 -1.17 18.61 15.18
CA VAL A 876 -1.67 19.42 14.06
C VAL A 876 -2.90 18.76 13.49
N VAL A 877 -4.05 19.44 13.60
CA VAL A 877 -5.33 18.99 13.05
C VAL A 877 -5.55 19.66 11.70
N THR A 878 -5.59 18.87 10.63
CA THR A 878 -5.79 19.37 9.26
C THR A 878 -7.26 19.36 8.88
N LEU A 879 -7.79 20.52 8.49
CA LEU A 879 -9.18 20.73 8.07
C LEU A 879 -9.24 21.11 6.59
N PHE A 880 -10.00 20.38 5.76
CA PHE A 880 -10.11 20.67 4.32
C PHE A 880 -11.56 20.56 3.80
N PRO A 881 -12.02 21.46 2.90
CA PRO A 881 -13.36 21.39 2.34
C PRO A 881 -13.48 20.24 1.32
N CYS A 882 -14.43 19.32 1.53
CA CYS A 882 -14.69 18.18 0.63
C CYS A 882 -15.95 18.38 -0.22
N SER A 883 -16.01 17.73 -1.39
CA SER A 883 -17.21 17.73 -2.24
C SER A 883 -18.24 16.68 -1.77
N GLY A 884 -19.47 17.11 -1.49
CA GLY A 884 -20.60 16.26 -1.16
C GLY A 884 -20.74 15.96 0.34
N ASP A 885 -21.32 16.90 1.10
CA ASP A 885 -21.83 16.84 2.48
C ASP A 885 -21.04 16.01 3.55
N ALA A 886 -19.82 15.56 3.30
CA ALA A 886 -18.93 14.89 4.23
C ALA A 886 -17.53 15.51 4.14
N LEU A 887 -16.96 15.95 5.26
CA LEU A 887 -15.56 16.36 5.40
C LEU A 887 -14.73 15.20 5.94
N CYS A 888 -13.44 15.15 5.59
CA CYS A 888 -12.46 14.27 6.21
C CYS A 888 -11.52 15.10 7.09
N VAL A 889 -11.16 14.57 8.26
CA VAL A 889 -9.99 15.00 9.04
C VAL A 889 -8.86 14.04 8.65
N ARG A 890 -7.70 14.55 8.25
CA ARG A 890 -6.49 13.74 8.09
C ARG A 890 -5.43 14.25 9.06
N ASP A 891 -4.61 13.31 9.52
CA ASP A 891 -3.45 13.51 10.39
C ASP A 891 -3.73 13.75 11.89
N VAL A 892 -4.69 13.02 12.48
CA VAL A 892 -4.49 12.56 13.86
C VAL A 892 -3.57 11.33 13.75
N PRO A 893 -2.43 11.26 14.46
CA PRO A 893 -1.62 10.05 14.44
C PRO A 893 -2.50 8.87 14.87
N CYS A 894 -2.80 7.94 13.97
CA CYS A 894 -3.20 6.58 14.36
C CYS A 894 -1.96 5.88 14.94
N SER A 895 -1.48 6.34 16.09
CA SER A 895 -0.33 5.75 16.80
C SER A 895 -0.74 4.84 17.95
N SER A 896 -2.03 4.58 18.13
CA SER A 896 -2.59 3.55 18.99
C SER A 896 -4.01 3.31 18.51
N GLY A 897 -4.54 2.10 18.68
CA GLY A 897 -5.86 1.70 18.19
C GLY A 897 -7.07 2.41 18.84
N GLU A 898 -7.02 3.72 19.11
CA GLU A 898 -8.10 4.45 19.80
C GLU A 898 -8.49 5.82 19.20
N ALA A 899 -7.91 6.27 18.08
CA ALA A 899 -8.43 7.45 17.35
C ALA A 899 -9.37 7.02 16.20
N GLN A 900 -10.67 6.92 16.48
CA GLN A 900 -11.69 6.60 15.47
C GLN A 900 -12.03 7.83 14.61
N CYS A 901 -11.54 7.88 13.37
CA CYS A 901 -12.19 8.65 12.30
C CYS A 901 -13.32 7.79 11.71
N GLU A 902 -14.56 7.97 12.16
CA GLU A 902 -15.74 7.34 11.55
C GLU A 902 -16.23 8.15 10.33
N GLY A 903 -16.32 7.52 9.15
CA GLY A 903 -17.14 8.04 8.03
C GLY A 903 -16.45 8.69 6.82
N CYS A 904 -15.15 8.46 6.56
CA CYS A 904 -14.46 9.08 5.42
C CYS A 904 -14.79 8.42 4.06
N ALA A 905 -15.45 9.15 3.15
CA ALA A 905 -15.59 8.79 1.73
C ALA A 905 -14.44 9.40 0.88
N PRO A 906 -14.08 8.83 -0.28
CA PRO A 906 -13.02 9.39 -1.13
C PRO A 906 -13.45 10.73 -1.76
N CYS A 907 -12.68 11.79 -1.51
CA CYS A 907 -13.05 13.16 -1.86
C CYS A 907 -12.28 13.68 -3.09
N GLY A 908 -13.01 14.26 -4.05
CA GLY A 908 -12.48 15.08 -5.14
C GLY A 908 -12.35 16.55 -4.71
N SER A 909 -11.29 17.22 -5.16
CA SER A 909 -11.02 18.61 -4.81
C SER A 909 -12.01 19.55 -5.54
N ARG A 910 -12.62 20.48 -4.82
CA ARG A 910 -13.09 21.74 -5.41
C ARG A 910 -12.29 22.86 -4.77
N ALA A 911 -11.14 23.17 -5.37
CA ALA A 911 -10.35 24.33 -5.01
C ALA A 911 -11.14 25.63 -5.33
N GLY A 912 -11.41 26.46 -4.33
CA GLY A 912 -11.77 27.88 -4.54
C GLY A 912 -12.93 28.48 -3.73
N GLY A 913 -13.62 27.72 -2.87
CA GLY A 913 -14.70 28.23 -2.02
C GLY A 913 -14.21 28.97 -0.76
N SER A 914 -15.05 29.88 -0.23
CA SER A 914 -14.88 30.46 1.11
C SER A 914 -15.80 29.72 2.07
N HIS A 915 -15.27 29.26 3.20
CA HIS A 915 -15.98 28.41 4.16
C HIS A 915 -15.87 28.96 5.58
N THR A 916 -16.97 29.02 6.32
CA THR A 916 -16.95 29.31 7.77
C THR A 916 -16.61 28.03 8.52
N ILE A 917 -15.58 28.06 9.36
CA ILE A 917 -15.11 26.94 10.17
C ILE A 917 -15.37 27.26 11.64
N MET A 918 -15.97 26.31 12.37
CA MET A 918 -16.11 26.34 13.82
C MET A 918 -15.55 25.05 14.43
N LEU A 919 -14.62 25.21 15.38
CA LEU A 919 -14.12 24.11 16.23
C LEU A 919 -14.64 24.31 17.64
N GLN A 920 -15.39 23.34 18.16
CA GLN A 920 -16.04 23.44 19.47
C GLN A 920 -15.62 22.28 20.37
N LYS A 921 -15.15 22.59 21.58
CA LYS A 921 -14.83 21.56 22.59
C LYS A 921 -16.11 20.84 23.01
N ARG A 922 -16.06 19.52 22.98
CA ARG A 922 -17.15 18.64 23.38
C ARG A 922 -17.07 18.30 24.86
N THR A 923 -15.91 17.79 25.30
CA THR A 923 -15.71 17.24 26.64
C THR A 923 -15.67 18.31 27.72
N GLU A 924 -16.12 17.95 28.92
CA GLU A 924 -16.00 18.74 30.15
C GLU A 924 -14.55 19.11 30.50
N GLY A 925 -14.38 20.11 31.37
CA GLY A 925 -13.07 20.60 31.76
C GLY A 925 -12.24 19.59 32.54
N GLU A 926 -12.89 18.69 33.30
CA GLU A 926 -12.21 17.64 34.06
C GLU A 926 -11.42 16.65 33.19
N TYR A 927 -11.76 16.54 31.90
CA TYR A 927 -11.09 15.63 30.97
C TYR A 927 -9.90 16.26 30.26
N GLY A 928 -9.71 17.57 30.40
CA GLY A 928 -8.50 18.24 29.96
C GLY A 928 -8.72 19.64 29.42
N ARG A 929 -7.64 20.42 29.49
CA ARG A 929 -7.53 21.75 28.89
C ARG A 929 -7.06 21.65 27.45
N ALA A 930 -7.75 22.34 26.55
CA ALA A 930 -7.32 22.54 25.18
C ALA A 930 -6.52 23.84 25.04
N THR A 931 -5.45 23.82 24.26
CA THR A 931 -4.66 25.02 23.92
C THR A 931 -4.43 25.08 22.42
N VAL A 932 -5.02 26.06 21.74
CA VAL A 932 -4.73 26.35 20.33
C VAL A 932 -3.45 27.16 20.27
N LYS A 933 -2.40 26.63 19.63
CA LYS A 933 -1.09 27.25 19.51
C LYS A 933 -0.97 28.15 18.28
N GLY A 934 -1.68 27.82 17.20
CA GLY A 934 -1.70 28.63 15.99
C GLY A 934 -2.31 27.89 14.79
N PHE A 935 -2.26 28.56 13.64
CA PHE A 935 -2.81 28.09 12.38
C PHE A 935 -1.77 28.14 11.27
N ILE A 936 -1.84 27.20 10.34
CA ILE A 936 -0.97 27.15 9.16
C ILE A 936 -1.88 27.15 7.94
N LEU A 937 -1.45 27.93 6.95
CA LEU A 937 -2.16 28.08 5.69
C LEU A 937 -1.23 27.67 4.55
N PRO A 938 -1.68 26.79 3.63
CA PRO A 938 -1.00 26.59 2.37
C PRO A 938 -0.85 27.90 1.59
N SER A 939 0.12 27.93 0.67
CA SER A 939 0.34 29.09 -0.20
C SER A 939 -0.94 29.42 -1.00
N GLY A 940 -1.49 30.63 -0.77
CA GLY A 940 -2.73 31.11 -1.40
C GLY A 940 -4.00 30.97 -0.56
N SER A 941 -3.95 30.25 0.57
CA SER A 941 -5.03 30.23 1.56
C SER A 941 -4.98 31.47 2.45
N THR A 942 -6.14 31.94 2.90
CA THR A 942 -6.27 33.09 3.81
C THR A 942 -7.36 32.83 4.85
N LEU A 943 -7.17 33.38 6.04
CA LEU A 943 -8.23 33.51 7.04
C LEU A 943 -8.82 34.92 7.00
N SER A 944 -10.12 35.01 7.26
CA SER A 944 -10.82 36.26 7.56
C SER A 944 -11.76 36.06 8.73
N ALA A 945 -12.07 37.15 9.44
CA ALA A 945 -13.09 37.11 10.49
C ALA A 945 -14.46 36.80 9.89
N GLU A 946 -15.31 36.14 10.68
CA GLU A 946 -16.72 35.93 10.31
C GLU A 946 -17.46 37.27 10.30
N GLU A 947 -18.16 37.57 9.19
CA GLU A 947 -18.88 38.84 9.05
C GLU A 947 -20.23 38.84 9.79
N ASN A 948 -20.88 37.68 9.90
CA ASN A 948 -22.20 37.52 10.51
C ASN A 948 -22.07 37.08 11.97
N ILE A 949 -21.62 37.99 12.83
CA ILE A 949 -21.55 37.73 14.27
C ILE A 949 -22.94 37.90 14.89
N PRO A 950 -23.48 36.88 15.60
CA PRO A 950 -24.72 37.02 16.36
C PRO A 950 -24.70 38.24 17.28
N SER A 951 -25.76 39.05 17.25
CA SER A 951 -25.87 40.21 18.14
C SER A 951 -26.42 39.86 19.53
N ARG A 952 -26.75 38.59 19.75
CA ARG A 952 -27.42 38.06 20.95
C ARG A 952 -26.50 37.08 21.65
N HIS A 953 -26.53 37.03 22.97
CA HIS A 953 -25.71 36.09 23.76
C HIS A 953 -26.49 35.51 24.95
N ILE A 954 -26.41 34.19 25.13
CA ILE A 954 -27.02 33.50 26.29
C ILE A 954 -25.93 32.77 27.09
N GLU A 955 -25.87 32.97 28.40
CA GLU A 955 -25.05 32.14 29.28
C GLU A 955 -25.90 31.03 29.90
N PHE A 956 -25.46 29.78 29.75
CA PHE A 956 -26.10 28.62 30.36
C PHE A 956 -25.21 28.09 31.49
N ILE A 957 -25.76 28.05 32.70
CA ILE A 957 -25.14 27.47 33.88
C ILE A 957 -25.87 26.17 34.20
N GLY A 958 -25.17 25.04 34.19
CA GLY A 958 -25.85 23.75 34.30
C GLY A 958 -24.98 22.56 34.67
N ASN A 959 -25.57 21.38 34.59
CA ASN A 959 -24.91 20.10 34.90
C ASN A 959 -24.79 19.20 33.67
N SER A 960 -24.82 17.88 33.86
CA SER A 960 -24.71 16.86 32.81
C SER A 960 -25.68 17.02 31.65
N LEU A 961 -26.89 17.57 31.89
CA LEU A 961 -27.86 17.87 30.83
C LEU A 961 -27.37 18.97 29.87
N THR A 962 -26.54 19.88 30.37
CA THR A 962 -25.98 21.03 29.64
C THR A 962 -24.65 20.69 29.00
N CYS A 963 -23.83 19.85 29.64
CA CYS A 963 -22.61 19.28 29.05
C CYS A 963 -22.90 18.43 27.81
N GLY A 964 -24.08 17.80 27.79
CA GLY A 964 -24.45 16.83 26.75
C GLY A 964 -23.97 15.42 27.06
N TYR A 965 -23.87 15.12 28.35
CA TYR A 965 -23.49 13.81 28.89
C TYR A 965 -24.45 12.74 28.32
N GLY A 966 -23.91 11.79 27.54
CA GLY A 966 -24.68 10.71 26.92
C GLY A 966 -25.67 11.12 25.82
N THR A 967 -25.58 12.34 25.26
CA THR A 967 -26.56 12.85 24.28
C THR A 967 -26.51 12.11 22.93
N GLU A 968 -25.35 11.61 22.52
CA GLU A 968 -25.20 10.75 21.33
C GLU A 968 -25.41 9.26 21.62
N GLY A 969 -25.67 8.88 22.88
CA GLY A 969 -25.91 7.49 23.25
C GLY A 969 -27.15 6.92 22.57
N LEU A 970 -27.05 5.67 22.11
CA LEU A 970 -28.14 5.01 21.39
C LEU A 970 -29.10 4.28 22.32
N ASP A 971 -28.63 3.93 23.51
CA ASP A 971 -29.39 3.20 24.53
C ASP A 971 -29.23 3.88 25.90
N ARG A 972 -30.30 3.90 26.69
CA ARG A 972 -30.32 4.47 28.04
C ARG A 972 -29.45 3.71 29.03
N ASP A 973 -29.31 2.40 28.83
CA ASP A 973 -28.57 1.49 29.69
C ASP A 973 -27.09 1.40 29.27
N GLU A 974 -26.70 2.08 28.20
CA GLU A 974 -25.30 2.19 27.77
C GLU A 974 -24.47 3.00 28.79
N PRO A 975 -23.26 2.54 29.14
CA PRO A 975 -22.35 3.33 29.96
C PRO A 975 -21.89 4.59 29.21
N PHE A 976 -21.56 5.64 29.96
CA PHE A 976 -21.00 6.86 29.39
C PHE A 976 -19.66 6.60 28.68
N LYS A 977 -19.45 7.32 27.58
CA LYS A 977 -18.19 7.35 26.82
C LYS A 977 -17.89 8.82 26.50
N LEU A 978 -16.62 9.22 26.59
CA LEU A 978 -16.19 10.58 26.23
C LEU A 978 -16.59 10.94 24.80
N SER A 979 -16.51 9.98 23.89
CA SER A 979 -16.88 10.15 22.48
C SER A 979 -18.37 10.39 22.24
N THR A 980 -19.26 10.12 23.21
CA THR A 980 -20.72 10.33 23.10
C THR A 980 -21.21 11.60 23.81
N GLU A 981 -20.33 12.30 24.53
CA GLU A 981 -20.62 13.63 25.06
C GLU A 981 -20.65 14.66 23.92
N ASN A 982 -21.76 15.41 23.80
CA ASN A 982 -21.88 16.43 22.76
C ASN A 982 -22.77 17.62 23.19
N CYS A 983 -22.13 18.67 23.68
CA CYS A 983 -22.79 19.93 24.04
C CYS A 983 -23.50 20.61 22.84
N ASN A 984 -23.12 20.35 21.59
CA ASN A 984 -23.78 20.91 20.40
C ASN A 984 -25.20 20.39 20.17
N LEU A 985 -25.55 19.26 20.79
CA LEU A 985 -26.85 18.61 20.65
C LEU A 985 -27.76 18.86 21.86
N THR A 986 -27.32 19.70 22.81
CA THR A 986 -28.09 19.98 24.03
C THR A 986 -29.12 21.07 23.81
N TYR A 987 -30.10 21.12 24.72
CA TYR A 987 -31.12 22.16 24.71
C TYR A 987 -30.52 23.57 24.65
N ALA A 988 -29.39 23.81 25.32
CA ALA A 988 -28.72 25.10 25.38
C ALA A 988 -28.27 25.58 24.00
N THR A 989 -27.52 24.74 23.28
CA THR A 989 -26.99 25.09 21.96
C THR A 989 -28.07 25.03 20.88
N ILE A 990 -29.11 24.19 21.04
CA ILE A 990 -30.31 24.21 20.18
C ILE A 990 -31.03 25.56 20.30
N ILE A 991 -31.23 26.07 21.52
CA ILE A 991 -31.87 27.37 21.77
C ILE A 991 -31.04 28.50 21.18
N ALA A 992 -29.72 28.49 21.40
CA ALA A 992 -28.81 29.51 20.88
C ALA A 992 -28.89 29.58 19.35
N ARG A 993 -28.81 28.43 18.66
CA ARG A 993 -29.02 28.36 17.20
C ARG A 993 -30.40 28.80 16.76
N TYR A 994 -31.45 28.46 17.53
CA TYR A 994 -32.82 28.86 17.21
C TYR A 994 -32.98 30.38 17.16
N PHE A 995 -32.44 31.09 18.15
CA PHE A 995 -32.50 32.54 18.27
C PHE A 995 -31.38 33.30 17.54
N ASP A 996 -30.48 32.60 16.85
CA ASP A 996 -29.30 33.20 16.23
C ASP A 996 -28.47 33.98 17.26
N ALA A 997 -28.12 33.30 18.35
CA ALA A 997 -27.39 33.83 19.49
C ALA A 997 -26.08 33.06 19.70
N ASP A 998 -25.03 33.78 20.09
CA ASP A 998 -23.86 33.18 20.73
C ASP A 998 -24.22 32.63 22.11
N TYR A 999 -23.34 31.81 22.68
CA TYR A 999 -23.55 31.24 23.98
C TYR A 999 -22.25 30.98 24.74
N THR A 1000 -22.35 30.98 26.06
CA THR A 1000 -21.33 30.45 26.97
C THR A 1000 -21.95 29.31 27.76
N LEU A 1001 -21.30 28.13 27.80
CA LEU A 1001 -21.70 27.05 28.69
C LEU A 1001 -20.75 27.02 29.89
N VAL A 1002 -21.31 27.08 31.09
CA VAL A 1002 -20.60 26.90 32.35
C VAL A 1002 -21.25 25.73 33.05
N SER A 1003 -20.81 24.53 32.69
CA SER A 1003 -21.46 23.30 33.12
C SER A 1003 -20.50 22.19 33.43
N HIS A 1004 -20.86 21.37 34.42
CA HIS A 1004 -20.12 20.19 34.82
C HIS A 1004 -21.08 19.12 35.37
N SER A 1005 -20.97 17.90 34.87
CA SER A 1005 -21.72 16.73 35.34
C SER A 1005 -21.46 16.42 36.81
N GLY A 1006 -22.48 15.85 37.47
CA GLY A 1006 -22.42 15.53 38.90
C GLY A 1006 -22.44 16.73 39.86
N GLN A 1007 -22.15 17.96 39.41
CA GLN A 1007 -22.14 19.14 40.27
C GLN A 1007 -23.57 19.69 40.47
N GLY A 1008 -23.93 19.99 41.71
CA GLY A 1008 -25.23 20.58 42.07
C GLY A 1008 -25.16 22.07 42.36
N ALA A 1009 -26.31 22.68 42.63
CA ALA A 1009 -26.35 24.08 43.07
C ALA A 1009 -25.76 24.25 44.48
N VAL A 1010 -26.03 23.27 45.35
CA VAL A 1010 -25.62 23.24 46.76
C VAL A 1010 -24.99 21.89 47.11
N ARG A 1011 -25.52 20.80 46.57
CA ARG A 1011 -25.04 19.44 46.81
C ARG A 1011 -24.77 18.68 45.51
N ASN A 1012 -23.59 18.08 45.42
CA ASN A 1012 -23.18 17.26 44.30
C ASN A 1012 -23.79 15.85 44.38
N TYR A 1013 -23.88 15.21 43.21
CA TYR A 1013 -24.41 13.86 43.07
C TYR A 1013 -23.62 12.87 43.93
N GLY A 1014 -24.33 12.13 44.79
CA GLY A 1014 -23.76 11.07 45.62
C GLY A 1014 -22.96 11.54 46.85
N ASP A 1015 -22.93 12.84 47.15
CA ASP A 1015 -22.20 13.35 48.32
C ASP A 1015 -22.84 12.87 49.65
N SER A 1016 -22.01 12.60 50.64
CA SER A 1016 -22.43 12.19 51.99
C SER A 1016 -22.99 13.34 52.84
N LEU A 1017 -22.73 14.59 52.43
CA LEU A 1017 -23.20 15.80 53.11
C LEU A 1017 -24.43 16.39 52.42
N THR A 1018 -25.21 17.21 53.16
CA THR A 1018 -26.34 17.99 52.61
C THR A 1018 -25.88 19.23 51.83
N VAL A 1019 -24.65 19.70 52.06
CA VAL A 1019 -24.01 20.82 51.35
C VAL A 1019 -22.59 20.39 50.99
N SER A 1020 -22.26 20.41 49.70
CA SER A 1020 -20.93 20.02 49.22
C SER A 1020 -19.91 21.12 49.48
N SER A 1021 -18.65 20.73 49.71
CA SER A 1021 -17.54 21.65 49.99
C SER A 1021 -17.16 22.54 48.79
N ILE A 1022 -17.38 22.03 47.58
CA ILE A 1022 -17.26 22.74 46.30
C ILE A 1022 -18.47 22.33 45.47
N ASN A 1023 -19.25 23.30 45.00
CA ASN A 1023 -20.43 23.07 44.14
C ASN A 1023 -20.39 23.97 42.89
N MET A 1024 -21.45 23.98 42.08
CA MET A 1024 -21.49 24.82 40.87
C MET A 1024 -21.39 26.32 41.17
N GLY A 1025 -21.85 26.81 42.32
CA GLY A 1025 -21.69 28.22 42.69
C GLY A 1025 -20.22 28.61 42.90
N ASP A 1026 -19.38 27.68 43.35
CA ASP A 1026 -17.93 27.90 43.46
C ASP A 1026 -17.25 27.74 42.09
N ARG A 1027 -17.64 26.72 41.31
CA ARG A 1027 -17.03 26.42 40.02
C ARG A 1027 -17.34 27.45 38.94
N MET A 1028 -18.56 27.99 38.91
CA MET A 1028 -18.98 28.95 37.88
C MET A 1028 -18.23 30.28 37.96
N MET A 1029 -17.49 30.55 39.04
CA MET A 1029 -16.65 31.74 39.15
C MET A 1029 -15.24 31.54 38.57
N ARG A 1030 -14.91 30.33 38.11
CA ARG A 1030 -13.57 29.99 37.63
C ARG A 1030 -13.40 30.30 36.15
N LEU A 1031 -12.19 30.71 35.78
CA LEU A 1031 -11.78 30.83 34.38
C LEU A 1031 -11.75 29.45 33.71
N PHE A 1032 -11.15 28.47 34.40
CA PHE A 1032 -11.09 27.07 34.01
C PHE A 1032 -11.85 26.22 35.03
N ASP A 1033 -12.62 25.23 34.60
CA ASP A 1033 -13.38 24.33 35.48
C ASP A 1033 -12.47 23.57 36.46
N ALA A 1034 -11.37 23.02 35.95
CA ALA A 1034 -10.47 22.14 36.71
C ALA A 1034 -9.58 22.87 37.74
N ASP A 1035 -9.42 24.19 37.62
CA ASP A 1035 -8.47 24.99 38.39
C ASP A 1035 -9.17 25.84 39.48
N THR A 1036 -8.42 26.69 40.19
CA THR A 1036 -8.97 27.65 41.16
C THR A 1036 -8.87 29.10 40.71
N VAL A 1037 -8.38 29.34 39.49
CA VAL A 1037 -8.26 30.69 38.90
C VAL A 1037 -9.65 31.26 38.67
N LEU A 1038 -9.92 32.44 39.23
CA LEU A 1038 -11.20 33.12 39.06
C LEU A 1038 -11.26 33.86 37.73
N VAL A 1039 -12.47 33.98 37.19
CA VAL A 1039 -12.72 34.75 35.97
C VAL A 1039 -12.54 36.24 36.23
N ASP A 1040 -11.90 36.94 35.30
CA ASP A 1040 -11.88 38.40 35.31
C ASP A 1040 -13.20 38.91 34.73
N LYS A 1041 -14.00 39.60 35.56
CA LYS A 1041 -15.30 40.14 35.15
C LYS A 1041 -15.20 41.08 33.95
N ASP A 1042 -14.08 41.81 33.81
CA ASP A 1042 -13.89 42.78 32.74
C ASP A 1042 -13.56 42.09 31.41
N SER A 1043 -13.23 40.80 31.44
CA SER A 1043 -12.99 39.94 30.27
C SER A 1043 -14.24 39.24 29.74
N LEU A 1044 -15.36 39.30 30.48
CA LEU A 1044 -16.59 38.59 30.15
C LEU A 1044 -17.50 39.38 29.22
N HIS A 1045 -18.15 38.66 28.30
CA HIS A 1045 -19.29 39.19 27.58
C HIS A 1045 -20.51 39.25 28.52
N ILE A 1046 -21.22 40.38 28.55
CA ILE A 1046 -22.45 40.50 29.33
C ILE A 1046 -23.59 39.82 28.55
N PRO A 1047 -24.17 38.72 29.04
CA PRO A 1047 -25.22 38.01 28.32
C PRO A 1047 -26.54 38.79 28.34
N ASP A 1048 -27.37 38.62 27.31
CA ASP A 1048 -28.75 39.12 27.29
C ASP A 1048 -29.67 38.33 28.23
N LEU A 1049 -29.30 37.07 28.52
CA LEU A 1049 -30.03 36.16 29.39
C LEU A 1049 -29.06 35.15 30.01
N VAL A 1050 -29.23 34.90 31.31
CA VAL A 1050 -28.61 33.76 32.00
C VAL A 1050 -29.67 32.68 32.23
N VAL A 1051 -29.39 31.44 31.83
CA VAL A 1051 -30.27 30.29 32.06
C VAL A 1051 -29.58 29.32 33.02
N ILE A 1052 -30.20 29.06 34.17
CA ILE A 1052 -29.66 28.16 35.19
C ILE A 1052 -30.49 26.87 35.21
N ASN A 1053 -29.86 25.74 34.91
CA ASN A 1053 -30.46 24.41 35.00
C ASN A 1053 -29.67 23.53 35.96
N LEU A 1054 -29.88 23.79 37.25
CA LEU A 1054 -29.24 23.12 38.39
C LEU A 1054 -30.30 22.69 39.40
N GLY A 1055 -29.96 21.72 40.25
CA GLY A 1055 -30.88 21.17 41.26
C GLY A 1055 -31.16 19.68 41.11
N THR A 1056 -30.94 19.09 39.93
CA THR A 1056 -31.15 17.64 39.74
C THR A 1056 -30.22 16.82 40.64
N ASN A 1057 -28.93 17.14 40.65
CA ASN A 1057 -27.92 16.42 41.43
C ASN A 1057 -28.13 16.54 42.95
N ASP A 1058 -28.64 17.70 43.38
CA ASP A 1058 -28.95 18.01 44.78
C ASP A 1058 -30.02 17.05 45.36
N PHE A 1059 -30.95 16.59 44.51
CA PHE A 1059 -32.09 15.74 44.90
C PHE A 1059 -32.07 14.33 44.28
N SER A 1060 -30.96 13.91 43.65
CA SER A 1060 -30.87 12.58 43.04
C SER A 1060 -30.77 11.43 44.05
N LEU A 1061 -29.97 11.58 45.11
CA LEU A 1061 -29.72 10.56 46.14
C LEU A 1061 -29.62 11.20 47.52
N PRO A 1062 -30.14 10.58 48.60
CA PRO A 1062 -30.04 11.13 49.95
C PRO A 1062 -28.57 11.14 50.45
N PRO A 1063 -28.23 12.00 51.43
CA PRO A 1063 -29.10 12.97 52.09
C PRO A 1063 -29.44 14.18 51.21
N PHE A 1064 -30.65 14.72 51.35
CA PHE A 1064 -31.10 15.89 50.59
C PHE A 1064 -30.89 17.18 51.39
N PRO A 1065 -30.54 18.31 50.75
CA PRO A 1065 -30.51 19.60 51.42
C PRO A 1065 -31.89 19.99 51.93
N SER A 1066 -31.93 20.66 53.08
CA SER A 1066 -33.12 21.35 53.58
C SER A 1066 -33.49 22.53 52.67
N GLU A 1067 -34.71 23.04 52.83
CA GLU A 1067 -35.19 24.23 52.12
C GLU A 1067 -34.29 25.44 52.37
N GLU A 1068 -33.84 25.64 53.62
CA GLU A 1068 -32.97 26.74 54.01
C GLU A 1068 -31.59 26.61 53.35
N GLU A 1069 -30.94 25.44 53.47
CA GLU A 1069 -29.63 25.18 52.86
C GLU A 1069 -29.66 25.38 51.33
N PHE A 1070 -30.67 24.84 50.65
CA PHE A 1070 -30.80 25.00 49.20
C PHE A 1070 -31.06 26.46 48.81
N THR A 1071 -32.00 27.12 49.49
CA THR A 1071 -32.37 28.51 49.22
C THR A 1071 -31.17 29.45 49.40
N GLU A 1072 -30.39 29.26 50.46
CA GLU A 1072 -29.19 30.07 50.71
C GLU A 1072 -28.10 29.86 49.67
N GLY A 1073 -27.80 28.61 49.32
CA GLY A 1073 -26.81 28.31 48.29
C GLY A 1073 -27.24 28.82 46.90
N TYR A 1074 -28.52 28.69 46.57
CA TYR A 1074 -29.05 29.18 45.28
C TYR A 1074 -29.11 30.71 45.22
N CYS A 1075 -29.45 31.41 46.32
CA CYS A 1075 -29.34 32.86 46.41
C CYS A 1075 -27.88 33.33 46.18
N ARG A 1076 -26.89 32.62 46.73
CA ARG A 1076 -25.46 32.93 46.50
C ARG A 1076 -25.10 32.90 45.01
N ILE A 1077 -25.57 31.89 44.27
CA ILE A 1077 -25.39 31.79 42.82
C ILE A 1077 -25.99 33.03 42.13
N LEU A 1078 -27.20 33.42 42.49
CA LEU A 1078 -27.88 34.58 41.90
C LEU A 1078 -27.16 35.90 42.22
N GLU A 1079 -26.63 36.05 43.43
CA GLU A 1079 -25.80 37.19 43.84
C GLU A 1079 -24.47 37.25 43.08
N GLN A 1080 -23.82 36.10 42.87
CA GLN A 1080 -22.59 36.00 42.07
C GLN A 1080 -22.85 36.39 40.61
N ILE A 1081 -23.95 35.94 40.01
CA ILE A 1081 -24.37 36.35 38.66
C ILE A 1081 -24.62 37.86 38.61
N ALA A 1082 -25.32 38.42 39.60
CA ALA A 1082 -25.53 39.86 39.70
C ALA A 1082 -24.21 40.63 39.85
N SER A 1083 -23.21 40.05 40.53
CA SER A 1083 -21.87 40.63 40.64
C SER A 1083 -21.07 40.59 39.35
N LEU A 1084 -21.30 39.60 38.49
CA LEU A 1084 -20.64 39.48 37.19
C LEU A 1084 -21.29 40.38 36.13
N TYR A 1085 -22.63 40.43 36.09
CA TYR A 1085 -23.37 40.97 34.95
C TYR A 1085 -24.36 42.10 35.30
N GLY A 1086 -24.60 42.39 36.58
CA GLY A 1086 -25.63 43.35 37.01
C GLY A 1086 -27.05 42.77 36.96
N ASP A 1087 -28.05 43.60 36.67
CA ASP A 1087 -29.47 43.20 36.67
C ASP A 1087 -29.90 42.52 35.33
N VAL A 1088 -29.07 41.61 34.80
CA VAL A 1088 -29.44 40.81 33.61
C VAL A 1088 -30.62 39.87 33.92
N PRO A 1089 -31.51 39.57 32.97
CA PRO A 1089 -32.54 38.56 33.15
C PRO A 1089 -31.93 37.18 33.49
N VAL A 1090 -32.48 36.50 34.49
CA VAL A 1090 -32.06 35.16 34.91
C VAL A 1090 -33.25 34.20 34.90
N LEU A 1091 -33.17 33.13 34.12
CA LEU A 1091 -34.17 32.08 34.02
C LEU A 1091 -33.69 30.82 34.75
N CYS A 1092 -34.26 30.57 35.93
CA CYS A 1092 -34.04 29.36 36.73
C CYS A 1092 -34.99 28.25 36.27
N VAL A 1093 -34.44 27.13 35.81
CA VAL A 1093 -35.17 26.00 35.24
C VAL A 1093 -35.25 24.86 36.25
N CYS A 1094 -36.47 24.45 36.60
CA CYS A 1094 -36.73 23.17 37.23
C CYS A 1094 -36.91 22.11 36.13
N PRO A 1095 -35.98 21.15 35.99
CA PRO A 1095 -36.02 20.15 34.93
C PRO A 1095 -37.16 19.14 35.15
N PRO A 1096 -37.61 18.46 34.08
CA PRO A 1096 -38.80 17.58 34.14
C PRO A 1096 -38.59 16.29 34.95
N THR A 1097 -37.36 16.04 35.41
CA THR A 1097 -36.95 14.83 36.15
C THR A 1097 -37.08 14.95 37.66
N THR A 1098 -37.12 16.17 38.22
CA THR A 1098 -37.13 16.38 39.69
C THR A 1098 -38.52 16.76 40.21
N GLY A 1099 -39.04 17.94 39.87
CA GLY A 1099 -40.31 18.45 40.44
C GLY A 1099 -40.15 18.94 41.88
N ASP A 1100 -41.11 18.62 42.77
CA ASP A 1100 -41.04 18.92 44.23
C ASP A 1100 -39.99 18.02 44.92
N PRO A 1101 -39.09 18.55 45.78
CA PRO A 1101 -39.12 19.90 46.40
C PRO A 1101 -38.40 21.03 45.64
N LEU A 1102 -37.76 20.74 44.49
CA LEU A 1102 -36.93 21.71 43.79
C LEU A 1102 -37.73 22.92 43.28
N ASP A 1103 -38.93 22.72 42.74
CA ASP A 1103 -39.79 23.82 42.28
C ASP A 1103 -40.16 24.79 43.41
N ARG A 1104 -40.51 24.28 44.59
CA ARG A 1104 -40.81 25.06 45.78
C ARG A 1104 -39.58 25.84 46.26
N TYR A 1105 -38.42 25.20 46.28
CA TYR A 1105 -37.19 25.83 46.76
C TYR A 1105 -36.66 26.91 45.81
N LEU A 1106 -36.80 26.70 44.49
CA LEU A 1106 -36.47 27.74 43.51
C LEU A 1106 -37.37 28.97 43.65
N ASN A 1107 -38.67 28.77 43.91
CA ASN A 1107 -39.59 29.88 44.18
C ASN A 1107 -39.25 30.59 45.50
N ALA A 1108 -38.90 29.84 46.56
CA ALA A 1108 -38.44 30.42 47.82
C ALA A 1108 -37.16 31.27 47.63
N ALA A 1109 -36.20 30.80 46.82
CA ALA A 1109 -35.00 31.56 46.48
C ALA A 1109 -35.35 32.84 45.69
N LYS A 1110 -36.24 32.76 44.70
CA LYS A 1110 -36.73 33.94 43.97
C LYS A 1110 -37.39 34.95 44.89
N GLU A 1111 -38.28 34.51 45.78
CA GLU A 1111 -38.96 35.37 46.75
C GLU A 1111 -37.97 36.03 47.72
N LYS A 1112 -36.97 35.28 48.20
CA LYS A 1112 -35.90 35.80 49.08
C LYS A 1112 -35.02 36.84 48.38
N MET A 1113 -34.72 36.67 47.10
CA MET A 1113 -33.97 37.66 46.31
C MET A 1113 -34.78 38.93 46.07
N GLY A 1114 -36.11 38.84 45.92
CA GLY A 1114 -36.99 40.00 45.75
C GLY A 1114 -36.72 40.82 44.48
N LYS A 1115 -36.28 40.15 43.41
CA LYS A 1115 -35.81 40.75 42.16
C LYS A 1115 -36.70 40.36 40.97
N ASP A 1116 -37.19 41.35 40.22
CA ASP A 1116 -38.13 41.16 39.11
C ASP A 1116 -37.49 40.54 37.85
N ASN A 1117 -36.16 40.66 37.70
CA ASN A 1117 -35.40 40.06 36.61
C ASN A 1117 -35.13 38.55 36.80
N ILE A 1118 -35.64 37.93 37.87
CA ILE A 1118 -35.49 36.50 38.14
C ILE A 1118 -36.78 35.75 37.82
N TYR A 1119 -36.68 34.79 36.91
CA TYR A 1119 -37.79 33.98 36.41
C TYR A 1119 -37.57 32.52 36.81
N VAL A 1120 -38.63 31.84 37.24
CA VAL A 1120 -38.59 30.41 37.56
C VAL A 1120 -39.55 29.71 36.61
N ILE A 1121 -39.09 28.66 35.94
CA ILE A 1121 -39.92 27.83 35.08
C ILE A 1121 -39.84 26.36 35.47
N ILE A 1122 -40.97 25.67 35.38
CA ILE A 1122 -41.07 24.25 35.66
C ILE A 1122 -41.37 23.54 34.34
N LEU A 1123 -40.41 22.75 33.86
CA LEU A 1123 -40.63 21.91 32.69
C LEU A 1123 -41.57 20.77 33.07
N THR A 1124 -42.56 20.50 32.21
CA THR A 1124 -43.61 19.52 32.49
C THR A 1124 -43.03 18.13 32.77
N LYS A 1125 -43.41 17.52 33.89
CA LYS A 1125 -43.05 16.13 34.20
C LYS A 1125 -43.51 15.20 33.08
N GLY A 1126 -42.62 14.34 32.59
CA GLY A 1126 -42.89 13.47 31.43
C GLY A 1126 -42.69 14.13 30.07
N LEU A 1127 -42.00 15.28 30.00
CA LEU A 1127 -41.57 15.91 28.74
C LEU A 1127 -40.78 14.96 27.83
N TYR A 1128 -40.02 14.02 28.41
CA TYR A 1128 -39.34 12.96 27.67
C TYR A 1128 -40.09 11.64 27.79
N ASN A 1129 -40.09 10.89 26.69
CA ASN A 1129 -40.38 9.48 26.67
C ASN A 1129 -39.15 8.71 27.18
N THR A 1130 -39.28 8.07 28.35
CA THR A 1130 -38.20 7.34 29.03
C THR A 1130 -37.74 6.07 28.31
N THR A 1131 -38.35 5.74 27.17
CA THR A 1131 -37.95 4.65 26.28
C THR A 1131 -37.20 5.15 25.04
N THR A 1132 -37.59 6.28 24.46
CA THR A 1132 -37.05 6.72 23.15
C THR A 1132 -36.20 7.98 23.19
N ASP A 1133 -36.30 8.77 24.26
CA ASP A 1133 -35.63 10.07 24.37
C ASP A 1133 -34.43 10.06 25.33
N LEU A 1134 -34.01 8.87 25.80
CA LEU A 1134 -32.84 8.70 26.65
C LEU A 1134 -31.70 8.03 25.86
N GLY A 1135 -30.48 8.51 26.09
CA GLY A 1135 -29.20 7.95 25.68
C GLY A 1135 -28.39 7.59 26.92
N SER A 1136 -27.06 7.47 26.78
CA SER A 1136 -26.20 6.80 27.75
C SER A 1136 -26.42 7.25 29.19
N SER A 1137 -26.38 6.30 30.12
CA SER A 1137 -26.56 6.54 31.56
C SER A 1137 -27.85 7.31 31.89
N TRP A 1138 -28.95 6.99 31.19
CA TRP A 1138 -30.29 7.57 31.40
C TRP A 1138 -30.40 9.09 31.19
N HIS A 1139 -29.44 9.69 30.49
CA HIS A 1139 -29.48 11.11 30.12
C HIS A 1139 -30.31 11.31 28.85
N PRO A 1140 -30.89 12.49 28.60
CA PRO A 1140 -31.64 12.72 27.38
C PRO A 1140 -30.73 12.65 26.14
N ASN A 1141 -31.13 11.83 25.16
CA ASN A 1141 -30.51 11.84 23.83
C ASN A 1141 -30.93 13.11 23.06
N TYR A 1142 -30.48 13.28 21.81
CA TYR A 1142 -30.82 14.44 21.00
C TYR A 1142 -32.35 14.72 20.90
N SER A 1143 -33.19 13.68 20.84
CA SER A 1143 -34.66 13.85 20.85
C SER A 1143 -35.15 14.46 22.17
N GLY A 1144 -34.66 13.96 23.31
CA GLY A 1144 -34.96 14.53 24.62
C GLY A 1144 -34.50 15.98 24.76
N GLN A 1145 -33.27 16.27 24.35
CA GLN A 1145 -32.70 17.62 24.35
C GLN A 1145 -33.49 18.61 23.48
N ARG A 1146 -34.01 18.18 22.32
CA ARG A 1146 -34.91 19.01 21.50
C ARG A 1146 -36.22 19.32 22.21
N LYS A 1147 -36.80 18.37 22.93
CA LYS A 1147 -38.04 18.60 23.69
C LYS A 1147 -37.82 19.59 24.83
N MET A 1148 -36.67 19.56 25.50
CA MET A 1148 -36.26 20.60 26.44
C MET A 1148 -36.23 21.98 25.80
N ALA A 1149 -35.52 22.10 24.67
CA ALA A 1149 -35.41 23.36 23.96
C ALA A 1149 -36.79 23.91 23.59
N MET A 1150 -37.67 23.06 23.03
CA MET A 1150 -39.04 23.42 22.71
C MET A 1150 -39.84 23.90 23.92
N GLY A 1151 -39.60 23.33 25.10
CA GLY A 1151 -40.24 23.74 26.34
C GLY A 1151 -39.76 25.11 26.86
N LEU A 1152 -38.53 25.51 26.53
CA LEU A 1152 -37.91 26.75 27.03
C LEU A 1152 -38.02 27.94 26.06
N ILE A 1153 -38.03 27.68 24.74
CA ILE A 1153 -38.06 28.72 23.69
C ILE A 1153 -39.16 29.79 23.91
N PRO A 1154 -40.43 29.43 24.19
CA PRO A 1154 -41.48 30.44 24.38
C PRO A 1154 -41.22 31.38 25.57
N TYR A 1155 -40.64 30.86 26.65
CA TYR A 1155 -40.31 31.65 27.84
C TYR A 1155 -39.13 32.57 27.58
N ILE A 1156 -38.09 32.06 26.92
CA ILE A 1156 -36.94 32.86 26.53
C ILE A 1156 -37.38 34.01 25.63
N SER A 1157 -38.18 33.73 24.59
CA SER A 1157 -38.77 34.75 23.70
C SER A 1157 -39.57 35.80 24.48
N THR A 1158 -40.34 35.38 25.49
CA THR A 1158 -41.13 36.30 26.33
C THR A 1158 -40.24 37.18 27.22
N ILE A 1159 -39.20 36.61 27.82
CA ILE A 1159 -38.29 37.33 28.75
C ILE A 1159 -37.42 38.33 27.98
N THR A 1160 -36.84 37.91 26.85
CA THR A 1160 -35.91 38.73 26.08
C THR A 1160 -36.59 39.64 25.06
N GLY A 1161 -37.86 39.37 24.74
CA GLY A 1161 -38.59 40.02 23.65
C GLY A 1161 -38.12 39.60 22.26
N TRP A 1162 -37.32 38.53 22.14
CA TRP A 1162 -36.82 38.05 20.86
C TRP A 1162 -37.91 37.35 20.06
N GLU A 1163 -38.08 37.75 18.80
CA GLU A 1163 -39.04 37.10 17.91
C GLU A 1163 -38.69 35.64 17.63
N MET A 1164 -39.72 34.78 17.66
CA MET A 1164 -39.64 33.41 17.18
C MET A 1164 -39.62 33.40 15.64
N PRO A 1165 -38.53 32.99 14.97
CA PRO A 1165 -38.41 33.13 13.52
C PRO A 1165 -39.48 32.32 12.76
N ALA A 1166 -40.26 32.98 11.90
CA ALA A 1166 -41.31 32.33 11.13
C ALA A 1166 -40.72 31.29 10.15
N GLY A 1167 -41.15 30.03 10.25
CA GLY A 1167 -40.75 28.95 9.34
C GLY A 1167 -39.44 28.23 9.66
N ARG A 1168 -38.68 28.60 10.71
CA ARG A 1168 -37.56 27.77 11.20
C ARG A 1168 -38.12 26.55 11.94
N CYS A 1169 -38.00 25.38 11.34
CA CYS A 1169 -38.23 24.11 12.03
C CYS A 1169 -36.99 23.80 12.88
N ILE A 1170 -37.18 23.42 14.15
CA ILE A 1170 -36.11 22.81 14.97
C ILE A 1170 -35.85 21.43 14.34
N ARG A 1171 -34.98 21.33 13.35
CA ARG A 1171 -34.52 20.05 12.78
C ARG A 1171 -33.11 19.78 13.26
#